data_AF-A0A2N1RN37-F1
#
_entry.id   AF-A0A2N1RN37-F1
#
_cell.length_a   1.000
_cell.length_b   1.000
_cell.length_c   1.000
_cell.angle_alpha   90.00
_cell.angle_beta   90.00
_cell.angle_gamma   90.00
#
_symmetry.space_group_name_H-M   'P 1'
#
loop_
_entity.id
_entity.type
_entity.pdbx_description
1 polymer ?
#
loop_
_entity_poly.entity_id
_entity_poly.type
_entity_poly.pdbx_seq_one_letter_code
_entity_poly.pdbx_strand_id
1 'polypeptide(L)'
;MKKIRKETAAGMFDRVILNEITGSEIKSSEEFLSILNRYKREDGSLKSETRKYSIPEIEKKVKEISLPAISLYYMSDIYKNLNNRQLKESIAGDITSHASKKFNSPVIFTPAEKNEMTEHYILEKAIAESDTAINTTTTGLISKAQYELSRSDYNSNETDFAKMIQKLTEDMLSDRKFQDYSGFNENYISNVPLWRYYIQRQGIIEERNRALVDFVKAGGGDMENSARVKDVNTAENEIFTKAKSRLYHLLKNTTPGSGASGANPYYEIPDMNKLSVSIDEIDRYRKTLINNISGNENADFIKKLKSNNTGIAARGINRIDAQFKNEEMRIERLRKIKGDTVIYNEEMFKASRNHFNLIREELYRYAGLSADFIEALYSAGKTDPAKYIEFHKYRTERYIFYITFSEKLTADTAALSESGTVVMSSFYKGTIPAVLDSGRDLLKPAAIPAEVRGTLTREHLKDYAAVNADFRTKGSILLKSIRKNYDESIAGFSRAAALNKESIMNSEIQIGQDETDRLFNFAKKCSEAIENMRYTESALNSYKDEYSRISEELRKGNKPAGFSGADSVDSLLKVIKGFNSETIESETATRDILAKEGMASLSGSITLVQYYKRKGIPVKFSPTAEEIALMKQRFSRSPEVIVSSWKMNGKNFRQIDVNVTAELKKLMNKNAWNSDGRNLPPLILSVNEAALNIVFNPPSGWSKITDTENNRKISFTSPDMKGLIEITSISKEGQTLQDLVSSWPEKSGFSMIEKNWGKKDNSDYIRITSKNSYDGIMESYMIAKNGHVIILSGKTTGEMHRYMNIILSRMFRNLEVKG
;
A
#
# COMPACT_ATOMS: atom_id res chain seq x y z
N MET A 1 19.42 -44.16 -2.55
CA MET A 1 17.96 -44.22 -2.83
C MET A 1 17.08 -44.50 -1.61
N LYS A 2 17.17 -45.67 -0.92
CA LYS A 2 16.34 -45.93 0.29
C LYS A 2 16.52 -44.88 1.40
N LYS A 3 17.76 -44.44 1.65
CA LYS A 3 18.07 -43.38 2.63
C LYS A 3 17.43 -42.03 2.25
N ILE A 4 17.58 -41.63 0.99
CA ILE A 4 17.01 -40.38 0.44
C ILE A 4 15.48 -40.38 0.52
N ARG A 5 14.81 -41.48 0.14
CA ARG A 5 13.33 -41.60 0.28
C ARG A 5 12.86 -41.47 1.74
N LYS A 6 13.66 -41.95 2.69
CA LYS A 6 13.38 -41.86 4.13
C LYS A 6 13.55 -40.42 4.65
N GLU A 7 14.53 -39.69 4.15
CA GLU A 7 14.80 -38.29 4.52
C GLU A 7 13.81 -37.31 3.85
N THR A 8 13.36 -37.57 2.62
CA THR A 8 12.27 -36.82 1.96
C THR A 8 10.91 -37.03 2.63
N ALA A 9 10.61 -38.25 3.11
CA ALA A 9 9.41 -38.51 3.91
C ALA A 9 9.43 -37.77 5.26
N ALA A 10 10.62 -37.45 5.77
CA ALA A 10 10.83 -36.64 6.96
C ALA A 10 10.86 -35.11 6.67
N GLY A 11 10.60 -34.68 5.43
CA GLY A 11 10.54 -33.28 5.04
C GLY A 11 11.90 -32.58 4.88
N MET A 12 13.02 -33.33 4.91
CA MET A 12 14.37 -32.76 4.80
C MET A 12 14.81 -32.50 3.34
N PHE A 13 14.05 -32.95 2.35
CA PHE A 13 14.31 -32.73 0.93
C PHE A 13 13.03 -32.34 0.20
N ASP A 14 13.13 -31.41 -0.76
CA ASP A 14 12.01 -31.02 -1.61
C ASP A 14 11.55 -32.20 -2.49
N ARG A 15 10.24 -32.42 -2.60
CA ARG A 15 9.64 -33.50 -3.39
C ARG A 15 9.92 -33.34 -4.89
N VAL A 16 10.18 -32.11 -5.35
CA VAL A 16 10.52 -31.81 -6.74
C VAL A 16 11.89 -32.41 -7.11
N ILE A 17 12.88 -32.30 -6.23
CA ILE A 17 14.23 -32.85 -6.42
C ILE A 17 14.19 -34.38 -6.46
N LEU A 18 13.34 -35.00 -5.63
CA LEU A 18 13.17 -36.46 -5.66
C LEU A 18 12.56 -36.92 -6.99
N ASN A 19 11.58 -36.17 -7.53
CA ASN A 19 10.94 -36.47 -8.80
C ASN A 19 11.91 -36.29 -9.99
N GLU A 20 12.81 -35.32 -9.97
CA GLU A 20 13.90 -35.20 -10.96
C GLU A 20 14.89 -36.36 -10.87
N ILE A 21 15.31 -36.75 -9.65
CA ILE A 21 16.24 -37.87 -9.45
C ILE A 21 15.61 -39.22 -9.81
N THR A 22 14.29 -39.37 -9.66
CA THR A 22 13.58 -40.61 -10.02
C THR A 22 13.01 -40.62 -11.44
N GLY A 23 12.82 -39.45 -12.06
CA GLY A 23 12.30 -39.29 -13.42
C GLY A 23 13.39 -39.26 -14.49
N SER A 24 14.61 -38.86 -14.10
CA SER A 24 15.81 -39.04 -14.92
C SER A 24 16.25 -40.49 -14.80
N GLU A 25 16.34 -41.23 -15.90
CA GLU A 25 17.07 -42.51 -15.93
C GLU A 25 18.55 -42.23 -15.65
N ILE A 26 18.95 -42.15 -14.39
CA ILE A 26 20.35 -42.00 -14.00
C ILE A 26 21.04 -43.33 -14.31
N LYS A 27 21.89 -43.34 -15.35
CA LYS A 27 22.46 -44.57 -15.92
C LYS A 27 23.74 -45.01 -15.21
N SER A 28 24.33 -44.16 -14.38
CA SER A 28 25.55 -44.49 -13.64
C SER A 28 25.70 -43.74 -12.31
N SER A 29 26.52 -44.30 -11.43
CA SER A 29 26.95 -43.66 -10.18
C SER A 29 27.79 -42.40 -10.41
N GLU A 30 28.48 -42.27 -11.54
CA GLU A 30 29.21 -41.05 -11.93
C GLU A 30 28.28 -39.91 -12.29
N GLU A 31 27.17 -40.20 -12.98
CA GLU A 31 26.13 -39.22 -13.30
C GLU A 31 25.47 -38.69 -12.03
N PHE A 32 25.15 -39.60 -11.08
CA PHE A 32 24.65 -39.25 -9.75
C PHE A 32 25.64 -38.40 -8.94
N LEU A 33 26.93 -38.76 -8.95
CA LEU A 33 27.99 -38.01 -8.29
C LEU A 33 28.25 -36.66 -8.96
N SER A 34 28.05 -36.53 -10.28
CA SER A 34 28.17 -35.26 -10.99
C SER A 34 27.07 -34.28 -10.55
N ILE A 35 25.84 -34.77 -10.36
CA ILE A 35 24.70 -33.99 -9.86
C ILE A 35 25.00 -33.55 -8.42
N LEU A 36 25.43 -34.47 -7.55
CA LEU A 36 25.81 -34.16 -6.15
C LEU A 36 27.00 -33.21 -6.04
N ASN A 37 28.01 -33.35 -6.90
CA ASN A 37 29.17 -32.45 -6.92
C ASN A 37 28.83 -31.07 -7.49
N ARG A 38 27.84 -30.97 -8.40
CA ARG A 38 27.22 -29.70 -8.82
C ARG A 38 26.53 -28.98 -7.65
N TYR A 39 25.88 -29.73 -6.76
CA TYR A 39 25.25 -29.20 -5.55
C TYR A 39 26.24 -28.77 -4.46
N LYS A 40 27.44 -29.38 -4.43
CA LYS A 40 28.42 -29.21 -3.34
C LYS A 40 29.43 -28.07 -3.58
N ARG A 41 29.56 -27.60 -4.82
CA ARG A 41 30.35 -26.41 -5.17
C ARG A 41 29.43 -25.20 -5.11
N GLU A 42 29.71 -24.27 -4.20
CA GLU A 42 28.94 -23.04 -3.98
C GLU A 42 28.68 -22.28 -5.27
N ASP A 43 27.43 -22.31 -5.73
CA ASP A 43 26.72 -21.24 -6.41
C ASP A 43 25.27 -21.71 -6.55
N GLY A 44 24.56 -21.79 -5.42
CA GLY A 44 23.16 -22.25 -5.29
C GLY A 44 22.18 -21.47 -6.18
N SER A 45 22.25 -21.74 -7.47
CA SER A 45 21.72 -20.93 -8.52
C SER A 45 21.44 -21.89 -9.68
N LEU A 46 20.20 -22.33 -9.75
CA LEU A 46 19.57 -22.84 -10.97
C LEU A 46 19.40 -21.70 -12.02
N LYS A 47 20.34 -20.75 -12.12
CA LYS A 47 20.07 -19.40 -12.66
C LYS A 47 19.89 -19.28 -14.16
N SER A 48 19.94 -20.34 -14.97
CA SER A 48 19.50 -20.26 -16.37
C SER A 48 18.22 -21.03 -16.66
N GLU A 49 17.96 -22.13 -15.94
CA GLU A 49 16.87 -23.05 -16.26
C GLU A 49 15.63 -22.87 -15.34
N THR A 50 15.74 -22.13 -14.22
CA THR A 50 14.59 -21.77 -13.37
C THR A 50 14.15 -20.31 -13.49
N ARG A 51 14.73 -19.51 -14.40
CA ARG A 51 14.23 -18.14 -14.64
C ARG A 51 12.87 -18.23 -15.32
N LYS A 52 11.81 -17.85 -14.59
CA LYS A 52 10.46 -17.71 -15.14
C LYS A 52 10.39 -16.77 -16.35
N TYR A 53 11.27 -15.78 -16.43
CA TYR A 53 11.35 -14.81 -17.52
C TYR A 53 12.73 -14.83 -18.18
N SER A 54 12.74 -14.92 -19.50
CA SER A 54 13.92 -14.71 -20.35
C SER A 54 14.32 -13.22 -20.39
N ILE A 55 15.56 -12.93 -20.78
CA ILE A 55 16.04 -11.54 -20.94
C ILE A 55 15.13 -10.74 -21.90
N PRO A 56 14.76 -11.25 -23.09
CA PRO A 56 13.84 -10.54 -23.98
C PRO A 56 12.46 -10.26 -23.37
N GLU A 57 11.93 -11.17 -22.53
CA GLU A 57 10.66 -10.96 -21.83
C GLU A 57 10.78 -9.87 -20.77
N ILE A 58 11.88 -9.84 -20.01
CA ILE A 58 12.17 -8.77 -19.05
C ILE A 58 12.25 -7.43 -19.78
N GLU A 59 13.00 -7.34 -20.88
CA GLU A 59 13.13 -6.11 -21.66
C GLU A 59 11.79 -5.62 -22.20
N LYS A 60 10.99 -6.53 -22.76
CA LYS A 60 9.65 -6.21 -23.27
C LYS A 60 8.74 -5.68 -22.15
N LYS A 61 8.68 -6.38 -21.01
CA LYS A 61 7.84 -5.98 -19.88
C LYS A 61 8.29 -4.68 -19.23
N VAL A 62 9.60 -4.47 -19.08
CA VAL A 62 10.13 -3.21 -18.57
C VAL A 62 9.74 -2.07 -19.51
N LYS A 63 9.89 -2.23 -20.83
CA LYS A 63 9.47 -1.21 -21.80
C LYS A 63 7.97 -0.91 -21.70
N GLU A 64 7.12 -1.94 -21.70
CA GLU A 64 5.67 -1.78 -21.62
C GLU A 64 5.22 -1.05 -20.34
N ILE A 65 5.84 -1.36 -19.21
CA ILE A 65 5.41 -0.84 -17.89
C ILE A 65 6.04 0.53 -17.60
N SER A 66 7.30 0.74 -17.97
CA SER A 66 8.05 1.95 -17.58
C SER A 66 7.97 3.08 -18.60
N LEU A 67 7.82 2.79 -19.90
CA LEU A 67 7.75 3.84 -20.94
C LEU A 67 6.68 4.90 -20.64
N PRO A 68 5.45 4.54 -20.23
CA PRO A 68 4.44 5.53 -19.90
C PRO A 68 4.86 6.46 -18.75
N ALA A 69 5.56 5.94 -17.74
CA ALA A 69 6.10 6.75 -16.66
C ALA A 69 7.28 7.62 -17.14
N ILE A 70 8.21 7.06 -17.92
CA ILE A 70 9.35 7.80 -18.47
C ILE A 70 8.86 8.99 -19.30
N SER A 71 7.90 8.78 -20.21
CA SER A 71 7.33 9.85 -21.04
C SER A 71 6.66 10.94 -20.21
N LEU A 72 5.97 10.57 -19.12
CA LEU A 72 5.35 11.52 -18.19
C LEU A 72 6.41 12.38 -17.49
N TYR A 73 7.42 11.76 -16.88
CA TYR A 73 8.46 12.51 -16.19
C TYR A 73 9.31 13.34 -17.15
N TYR A 74 9.60 12.83 -18.36
CA TYR A 74 10.28 13.58 -19.42
C TYR A 74 9.50 14.84 -19.80
N MET A 75 8.20 14.68 -20.09
CA MET A 75 7.31 15.79 -20.38
C MET A 75 7.28 16.80 -19.24
N SER A 76 7.14 16.35 -17.99
CA SER A 76 7.13 17.23 -16.83
C SER A 76 8.43 18.01 -16.65
N ASP A 77 9.59 17.37 -16.88
CA ASP A 77 10.90 18.03 -16.84
C ASP A 77 10.98 19.17 -17.88
N ILE A 78 10.52 18.92 -19.12
CA ILE A 78 10.47 19.96 -20.17
C ILE A 78 9.66 21.18 -19.70
N TYR A 79 8.41 20.97 -19.27
CA TYR A 79 7.51 22.07 -18.92
C TYR A 79 7.90 22.77 -17.61
N LYS A 80 8.57 22.06 -16.69
CA LYS A 80 9.21 22.68 -15.53
C LYS A 80 10.35 23.60 -15.97
N ASN A 81 11.17 23.18 -16.93
CA ASN A 81 12.28 23.97 -17.46
C ASN A 81 11.82 25.15 -18.32
N LEU A 82 10.70 25.03 -19.06
CA LEU A 82 10.05 26.17 -19.73
C LEU A 82 9.58 27.24 -18.75
N ASN A 83 9.29 26.89 -17.49
CA ASN A 83 8.92 27.86 -16.45
C ASN A 83 10.10 28.30 -15.57
N ASN A 84 11.31 27.78 -15.82
CA ASN A 84 12.49 28.11 -15.03
C ASN A 84 13.14 29.40 -15.52
N ARG A 85 12.94 30.49 -14.77
CA ARG A 85 13.48 31.82 -15.10
C ARG A 85 15.00 31.86 -15.17
N GLN A 86 15.70 31.25 -14.20
CA GLN A 86 17.18 31.28 -14.17
C GLN A 86 17.77 30.56 -15.38
N LEU A 87 17.18 29.41 -15.74
CA LEU A 87 17.60 28.66 -16.92
C LEU A 87 17.39 29.48 -18.20
N LYS A 88 16.22 30.11 -18.35
CA LYS A 88 15.92 30.98 -19.49
C LYS A 88 16.89 32.15 -19.62
N GLU A 89 17.24 32.79 -18.50
CA GLU A 89 18.23 33.89 -18.48
C GLU A 89 19.62 33.41 -18.92
N SER A 90 20.04 32.21 -18.49
CA SER A 90 21.30 31.60 -18.93
C SER A 90 21.31 31.32 -20.44
N ILE A 91 20.28 30.63 -20.95
CA ILE A 91 20.17 30.30 -22.39
C ILE A 91 20.09 31.58 -23.23
N ALA A 92 19.36 32.61 -22.76
CA ALA A 92 19.31 33.90 -23.45
C ALA A 92 20.69 34.56 -23.55
N GLY A 93 21.51 34.45 -22.50
CA GLY A 93 22.89 34.92 -22.47
C GLY A 93 23.76 34.19 -23.50
N ASP A 94 23.63 32.87 -23.58
CA ASP A 94 24.34 32.04 -24.55
C ASP A 94 23.94 32.35 -26.00
N ILE A 95 22.64 32.46 -26.27
CA ILE A 95 22.11 32.85 -27.60
C ILE A 95 22.64 34.23 -28.01
N THR A 96 22.62 35.20 -27.09
CA THR A 96 23.12 36.56 -27.36
C THR A 96 24.62 36.56 -27.64
N SER A 97 25.39 35.77 -26.90
CA SER A 97 26.83 35.62 -27.09
C SER A 97 27.15 34.95 -28.43
N HIS A 98 26.42 33.90 -28.79
CA HIS A 98 26.56 33.21 -30.07
C HIS A 98 26.20 34.14 -31.24
N ALA A 99 25.09 34.87 -31.15
CA ALA A 99 24.68 35.84 -32.16
C ALA A 99 25.75 36.93 -32.35
N SER A 100 26.27 37.49 -31.26
CA SER A 100 27.30 38.53 -31.32
C SER A 100 28.59 38.04 -31.97
N LYS A 101 28.98 36.79 -31.71
CA LYS A 101 30.13 36.14 -32.36
C LYS A 101 29.88 35.86 -33.85
N LYS A 102 28.69 35.35 -34.20
CA LYS A 102 28.33 34.95 -35.57
C LYS A 102 28.25 36.14 -36.54
N PHE A 103 27.72 37.27 -36.08
CA PHE A 103 27.51 38.46 -36.91
C PHE A 103 28.52 39.58 -36.66
N ASN A 104 29.52 39.36 -35.79
CA ASN A 104 30.55 40.33 -35.45
C ASN A 104 29.99 41.71 -35.04
N SER A 105 28.86 41.72 -34.32
CA SER A 105 28.14 42.94 -33.92
C SER A 105 27.32 42.69 -32.65
N PRO A 106 27.18 43.67 -31.73
CA PRO A 106 26.32 43.53 -30.55
C PRO A 106 24.86 43.32 -30.96
N VAL A 107 24.26 42.22 -30.50
CA VAL A 107 22.86 41.89 -30.81
C VAL A 107 21.95 42.25 -29.64
N ILE A 108 20.92 43.04 -29.92
CA ILE A 108 19.88 43.40 -28.94
C ILE A 108 18.56 42.76 -29.38
N PHE A 109 18.18 41.70 -28.67
CA PHE A 109 16.84 41.11 -28.76
C PHE A 109 15.89 41.80 -27.78
N THR A 110 14.64 42.02 -28.19
CA THR A 110 13.57 42.44 -27.27
C THR A 110 13.30 41.36 -26.21
N PRO A 111 12.74 41.71 -25.04
CA PRO A 111 12.42 40.71 -24.02
C PRO A 111 11.49 39.59 -24.52
N ALA A 112 10.55 39.92 -25.42
CA ALA A 112 9.64 38.94 -26.02
C ALA A 112 10.39 37.97 -26.96
N GLU A 113 11.26 38.48 -27.83
CA GLU A 113 12.08 37.65 -28.72
C GLU A 113 13.02 36.74 -27.94
N LYS A 114 13.63 37.24 -26.86
CA LYS A 114 14.47 36.44 -25.96
C LYS A 114 13.68 35.28 -25.37
N ASN A 115 12.50 35.56 -24.79
CA ASN A 115 11.69 34.52 -24.17
C ASN A 115 11.27 33.46 -25.21
N GLU A 116 10.76 33.88 -26.36
CA GLU A 116 10.34 32.96 -27.44
C GLU A 116 11.51 32.11 -27.96
N MET A 117 12.69 32.70 -28.19
CA MET A 117 13.88 31.95 -28.60
C MET A 117 14.32 30.93 -27.57
N THR A 118 14.31 31.29 -26.28
CA THR A 118 14.72 30.37 -25.21
C THR A 118 13.74 29.21 -25.05
N GLU A 119 12.42 29.46 -25.10
CA GLU A 119 11.39 28.43 -25.00
C GLU A 119 11.50 27.43 -26.15
N HIS A 120 11.62 27.94 -27.38
CA HIS A 120 11.77 27.08 -28.54
C HIS A 120 13.11 26.36 -28.56
N TYR A 121 14.20 26.96 -28.09
CA TYR A 121 15.48 26.25 -27.93
C TYR A 121 15.36 25.07 -26.94
N ILE A 122 14.66 25.27 -25.81
CA ILE A 122 14.40 24.21 -24.84
C ILE A 122 13.61 23.06 -25.49
N LEU A 123 12.57 23.37 -26.28
CA LEU A 123 11.78 22.37 -27.00
C LEU A 123 12.61 21.65 -28.08
N GLU A 124 13.41 22.38 -28.85
CA GLU A 124 14.29 21.79 -29.89
C GLU A 124 15.28 20.80 -29.29
N LYS A 125 15.93 21.18 -28.18
CA LYS A 125 16.84 20.29 -27.45
C LYS A 125 16.11 19.06 -26.93
N ALA A 126 14.96 19.26 -26.27
CA ALA A 126 14.17 18.17 -25.73
C ALA A 126 13.67 17.20 -26.81
N ILE A 127 13.33 17.68 -28.00
CA ILE A 127 12.93 16.81 -29.11
C ILE A 127 14.12 16.00 -29.60
N ALA A 128 15.24 16.67 -29.87
CA ALA A 128 16.45 16.04 -30.42
C ALA A 128 17.04 14.96 -29.48
N GLU A 129 16.90 15.14 -28.17
CA GLU A 129 17.47 14.22 -27.17
C GLU A 129 16.46 13.19 -26.62
N SER A 130 15.18 13.29 -26.99
CA SER A 130 14.09 12.47 -26.41
C SER A 130 14.34 10.96 -26.51
N ASP A 131 14.60 10.45 -27.72
CA ASP A 131 14.83 9.01 -27.92
C ASP A 131 16.06 8.53 -27.16
N THR A 132 17.12 9.33 -27.09
CA THR A 132 18.35 9.00 -26.35
C THR A 132 18.08 8.96 -24.84
N ALA A 133 17.35 9.95 -24.32
CA ALA A 133 16.98 10.03 -22.91
C ALA A 133 16.07 8.85 -22.50
N ILE A 134 15.04 8.55 -23.29
CA ILE A 134 14.12 7.43 -23.07
C ILE A 134 14.87 6.10 -23.13
N ASN A 135 15.69 5.87 -24.15
CA ASN A 135 16.45 4.62 -24.30
C ASN A 135 17.45 4.42 -23.16
N THR A 136 18.23 5.44 -22.81
CA THR A 136 19.20 5.37 -21.70
C THR A 136 18.51 5.07 -20.37
N THR A 137 17.34 5.68 -20.14
CA THR A 137 16.51 5.46 -18.96
C THR A 137 15.98 4.03 -18.92
N THR A 138 15.46 3.55 -20.04
CA THR A 138 14.93 2.19 -20.21
C THR A 138 16.03 1.14 -20.00
N THR A 139 17.21 1.31 -20.58
CA THR A 139 18.35 0.39 -20.40
C THR A 139 18.82 0.33 -18.95
N GLY A 140 18.83 1.48 -18.25
CA GLY A 140 19.10 1.53 -16.82
C GLY A 140 18.08 0.73 -15.99
N LEU A 141 16.79 0.83 -16.32
CA LEU A 141 15.73 0.05 -15.67
C LEU A 141 15.82 -1.43 -15.97
N ILE A 142 16.10 -1.81 -17.22
CA ILE A 142 16.32 -3.19 -17.61
C ILE A 142 17.44 -3.80 -16.77
N SER A 143 18.57 -3.08 -16.66
CA SER A 143 19.73 -3.54 -15.88
C SER A 143 19.39 -3.71 -14.39
N LYS A 144 18.64 -2.77 -13.80
CA LYS A 144 18.17 -2.87 -12.41
C LYS A 144 17.16 -4.00 -12.21
N ALA A 145 16.20 -4.16 -13.12
CA ALA A 145 15.20 -5.23 -13.05
C ALA A 145 15.86 -6.61 -13.16
N GLN A 146 16.82 -6.78 -14.07
CA GLN A 146 17.62 -7.99 -14.19
C GLN A 146 18.42 -8.27 -12.91
N TYR A 147 19.01 -7.23 -12.31
CA TYR A 147 19.74 -7.36 -11.05
C TYR A 147 18.83 -7.79 -9.90
N GLU A 148 17.69 -7.14 -9.69
CA GLU A 148 16.72 -7.49 -8.64
C GLU A 148 16.22 -8.94 -8.80
N LEU A 149 15.80 -9.31 -10.01
CA LEU A 149 15.38 -10.69 -10.32
C LEU A 149 16.49 -11.73 -10.07
N SER A 150 17.76 -11.34 -10.11
CA SER A 150 18.89 -12.24 -9.86
C SER A 150 19.20 -12.48 -8.37
N ARG A 151 18.68 -11.64 -7.48
CA ARG A 151 18.92 -11.71 -6.02
C ARG A 151 17.75 -12.29 -5.24
N SER A 152 16.55 -12.23 -5.81
CA SER A 152 15.32 -12.72 -5.21
C SER A 152 15.00 -14.15 -5.64
N ASP A 153 14.57 -15.01 -4.71
CA ASP A 153 13.84 -16.26 -5.00
C ASP A 153 12.41 -15.95 -5.50
N TYR A 154 12.28 -15.07 -6.49
CA TYR A 154 10.99 -14.62 -6.99
C TYR A 154 10.32 -15.75 -7.78
N ASN A 155 9.49 -16.53 -7.09
CA ASN A 155 8.32 -17.18 -7.66
C ASN A 155 7.23 -16.14 -8.02
N SER A 156 7.64 -14.98 -8.55
CA SER A 156 6.74 -13.84 -8.79
C SER A 156 5.73 -14.22 -9.86
N ASN A 157 4.45 -14.22 -9.47
CA ASN A 157 3.36 -14.03 -10.41
C ASN A 157 3.57 -12.72 -11.22
N GLU A 158 2.89 -12.58 -12.34
CA GLU A 158 3.08 -11.44 -13.25
C GLU A 158 2.81 -10.09 -12.58
N THR A 159 1.93 -10.07 -11.57
CA THR A 159 1.58 -8.89 -10.77
C THR A 159 2.75 -8.41 -9.92
N ASP A 160 3.47 -9.30 -9.24
CA ASP A 160 4.61 -8.93 -8.39
C ASP A 160 5.79 -8.42 -9.23
N PHE A 161 5.99 -9.01 -10.42
CA PHE A 161 6.98 -8.52 -11.38
C PHE A 161 6.64 -7.10 -11.86
N ALA A 162 5.36 -6.85 -12.19
CA ALA A 162 4.93 -5.52 -12.60
C ALA A 162 5.10 -4.47 -11.50
N LYS A 163 4.74 -4.80 -10.24
CA LYS A 163 4.93 -3.92 -9.08
C LYS A 163 6.41 -3.60 -8.82
N MET A 164 7.30 -4.58 -8.99
CA MET A 164 8.74 -4.36 -8.88
C MET A 164 9.22 -3.35 -9.93
N ILE A 165 8.86 -3.54 -11.20
CA ILE A 165 9.25 -2.61 -12.27
C ILE A 165 8.71 -1.21 -11.99
N GLN A 166 7.46 -1.08 -11.55
CA GLN A 166 6.86 0.21 -11.20
C GLN A 166 7.64 0.90 -10.09
N LYS A 167 7.96 0.19 -9.01
CA LYS A 167 8.76 0.74 -7.90
C LYS A 167 10.15 1.18 -8.36
N LEU A 168 10.86 0.33 -9.13
CA LEU A 168 12.16 0.69 -9.70
C LEU A 168 12.08 1.94 -10.60
N THR A 169 10.97 2.07 -11.33
CA THR A 169 10.69 3.23 -12.17
C THR A 169 10.49 4.47 -11.31
N GLU A 170 9.64 4.43 -10.29
CA GLU A 170 9.43 5.55 -9.36
C GLU A 170 10.73 5.98 -8.65
N ASP A 171 11.48 5.01 -8.12
CA ASP A 171 12.75 5.25 -7.42
C ASP A 171 13.79 5.89 -8.35
N MET A 172 13.83 5.49 -9.63
CA MET A 172 14.79 6.03 -10.57
C MET A 172 14.38 7.38 -11.16
N LEU A 173 13.07 7.66 -11.28
CA LEU A 173 12.57 8.86 -11.94
C LEU A 173 12.34 10.04 -11.00
N SER A 174 12.08 9.79 -9.71
CA SER A 174 11.76 10.83 -8.71
C SER A 174 12.73 12.01 -8.66
N ASP A 175 14.04 11.76 -8.78
CA ASP A 175 15.09 12.79 -8.75
C ASP A 175 15.83 12.97 -10.08
N ARG A 176 15.37 12.32 -11.16
CA ARG A 176 16.08 12.32 -12.42
C ARG A 176 15.86 13.63 -13.19
N LYS A 177 16.97 14.28 -13.54
CA LYS A 177 17.00 15.28 -14.60
C LYS A 177 17.19 14.57 -15.93
N PHE A 178 16.25 14.74 -16.85
CA PHE A 178 16.34 14.11 -18.17
C PHE A 178 17.15 14.93 -19.15
N GLN A 179 17.16 16.24 -18.94
CA GLN A 179 17.82 17.19 -19.83
C GLN A 179 18.84 17.99 -19.02
N ASP A 180 20.09 17.96 -19.49
CA ASP A 180 21.09 18.92 -19.06
C ASP A 180 21.09 20.07 -20.06
N TYR A 181 20.69 21.25 -19.62
CA TYR A 181 20.72 22.46 -20.46
C TYR A 181 22.04 23.22 -20.37
N SER A 182 23.05 22.66 -19.70
CA SER A 182 24.42 23.18 -19.76
C SER A 182 25.00 23.02 -21.16
N GLY A 183 25.80 24.01 -21.58
CA GLY A 183 26.42 24.04 -22.89
C GLY A 183 25.47 24.44 -24.02
N PHE A 184 25.80 25.54 -24.68
CA PHE A 184 25.12 25.99 -25.88
C PHE A 184 25.46 25.09 -27.09
N ASN A 185 24.44 24.71 -27.87
CA ASN A 185 24.61 23.95 -29.10
C ASN A 185 23.90 24.65 -30.27
N GLU A 186 24.67 25.01 -31.31
CA GLU A 186 24.18 25.72 -32.48
C GLU A 186 23.14 24.92 -33.27
N ASN A 187 23.19 23.58 -33.23
CA ASN A 187 22.27 22.73 -33.98
C ASN A 187 20.81 22.95 -33.54
N TYR A 188 20.56 23.16 -32.26
CA TYR A 188 19.19 23.36 -31.76
C TYR A 188 18.67 24.75 -32.12
N ILE A 189 19.47 25.81 -31.95
CA ILE A 189 19.05 27.17 -32.29
C ILE A 189 18.77 27.32 -33.80
N SER A 190 19.48 26.56 -34.64
CA SER A 190 19.31 26.58 -36.11
C SER A 190 17.89 26.20 -36.58
N ASN A 191 17.16 25.43 -35.76
CA ASN A 191 15.80 24.99 -36.03
C ASN A 191 14.73 25.88 -35.37
N VAL A 192 15.13 26.83 -34.53
CA VAL A 192 14.20 27.78 -33.91
C VAL A 192 13.72 28.76 -34.99
N PRO A 193 12.40 28.90 -35.23
CA PRO A 193 11.89 29.79 -36.26
C PRO A 193 12.39 31.22 -36.13
N LEU A 194 12.34 31.78 -34.92
CA LEU A 194 12.73 33.17 -34.69
C LEU A 194 14.23 33.41 -34.97
N TRP A 195 15.08 32.41 -34.78
CA TRP A 195 16.50 32.49 -35.15
C TRP A 195 16.70 32.54 -36.68
N ARG A 196 15.93 31.75 -37.45
CA ARG A 196 15.99 31.82 -38.91
C ARG A 196 15.51 33.17 -39.45
N TYR A 197 14.43 33.70 -38.87
CA TYR A 197 13.98 35.06 -39.18
C TYR A 197 15.05 36.10 -38.87
N TYR A 198 15.73 35.95 -37.74
CA TYR A 198 16.83 36.83 -37.37
C TYR A 198 18.01 36.74 -38.35
N ILE A 199 18.45 35.54 -38.75
CA ILE A 199 19.48 35.35 -39.79
C ILE A 199 19.07 36.04 -41.09
N GLN A 200 17.81 35.85 -41.53
CA GLN A 200 17.31 36.48 -42.74
C GLN A 200 17.34 38.01 -42.65
N ARG A 201 16.95 38.58 -41.51
CA ARG A 201 16.99 40.03 -41.26
C ARG A 201 18.44 40.56 -41.27
N GLN A 202 19.39 39.83 -40.71
CA GLN A 202 20.81 40.19 -40.79
C GLN A 202 21.33 40.14 -42.22
N GLY A 203 20.94 39.13 -43.00
CA GLY A 203 21.28 39.05 -44.42
C GLY A 203 20.80 40.27 -45.23
N ILE A 204 19.60 40.79 -44.94
CA ILE A 204 19.10 42.03 -45.57
C ILE A 204 19.96 43.24 -45.18
N ILE A 205 20.39 43.34 -43.91
CA ILE A 205 21.28 44.42 -43.45
C ILE A 205 22.63 44.34 -44.17
N GLU A 206 23.19 43.14 -44.32
CA GLU A 206 24.43 42.91 -45.06
C GLU A 206 24.29 43.24 -46.55
N GLU A 207 23.17 42.89 -47.19
CA GLU A 207 22.88 43.26 -48.59
C GLU A 207 22.76 44.77 -48.77
N ARG A 208 22.11 45.48 -47.83
CA ARG A 208 22.08 46.95 -47.82
C ARG A 208 23.48 47.55 -47.70
N ASN A 209 24.30 47.01 -46.81
CA ASN A 209 25.69 47.45 -46.65
C ASN A 209 26.53 47.17 -47.91
N ARG A 210 26.31 46.03 -48.59
CA ARG A 210 26.99 45.69 -49.85
C ARG A 210 26.58 46.63 -50.98
N ALA A 211 25.28 46.88 -51.15
CA ALA A 211 24.76 47.79 -52.16
C ALA A 211 25.29 49.21 -51.98
N LEU A 212 25.48 49.65 -50.74
CA LEU A 212 26.14 50.91 -50.41
C LEU A 212 27.61 50.93 -50.85
N VAL A 213 28.36 49.88 -50.53
CA VAL A 213 29.76 49.76 -50.95
C VAL A 213 29.87 49.82 -52.47
N ASP A 214 28.99 49.13 -53.19
CA ASP A 214 29.02 49.12 -54.66
C ASP A 214 28.59 50.46 -55.26
N PHE A 215 27.66 51.20 -54.63
CA PHE A 215 27.30 52.56 -55.02
C PHE A 215 28.48 53.54 -54.82
N VAL A 216 29.23 53.44 -53.72
CA VAL A 216 30.43 54.24 -53.47
C VAL A 216 31.50 53.99 -54.54
N LYS A 217 31.72 52.71 -54.92
CA LYS A 217 32.66 52.32 -55.98
C LYS A 217 32.29 52.94 -57.32
N ALA A 218 31.02 52.85 -57.70
CA ALA A 218 30.53 53.39 -58.96
C ALA A 218 30.69 54.93 -59.06
N GLY A 219 30.68 55.62 -57.92
CA GLY A 219 30.89 57.07 -57.82
C GLY A 219 32.36 57.55 -57.86
N GLY A 220 33.34 56.65 -58.02
CA GLY A 220 34.77 57.02 -58.08
C GLY A 220 35.42 57.32 -56.72
N GLY A 221 34.88 56.76 -55.62
CA GLY A 221 35.48 56.87 -54.30
C GLY A 221 36.72 55.99 -54.13
N ASP A 222 37.77 56.53 -53.48
CA ASP A 222 39.01 55.81 -53.19
C ASP A 222 38.78 54.73 -52.11
N MET A 223 39.13 53.48 -52.43
CA MET A 223 38.77 52.29 -51.67
C MET A 223 39.83 51.78 -50.68
N GLU A 224 40.99 52.43 -50.56
CA GLU A 224 42.03 51.98 -49.62
C GLU A 224 41.59 52.02 -48.14
N ASN A 225 40.48 52.69 -47.83
CA ASN A 225 39.84 52.68 -46.50
C ASN A 225 38.50 51.91 -46.44
N SER A 226 38.24 50.95 -47.33
CA SER A 226 37.00 50.14 -47.36
C SER A 226 36.64 49.44 -46.04
N ALA A 227 37.61 49.23 -45.14
CA ALA A 227 37.38 48.76 -43.77
C ALA A 227 36.61 49.75 -42.86
N ARG A 228 36.42 51.00 -43.29
CA ARG A 228 35.71 52.05 -42.54
C ARG A 228 34.22 52.18 -42.87
N VAL A 229 33.74 51.70 -44.03
CA VAL A 229 32.30 51.75 -44.35
C VAL A 229 31.57 50.64 -43.60
N LYS A 230 31.43 50.80 -42.28
CA LYS A 230 30.75 49.85 -41.39
C LYS A 230 29.22 50.07 -41.36
N ASP A 231 28.76 51.24 -41.78
CA ASP A 231 27.34 51.61 -41.74
C ASP A 231 26.94 52.63 -42.84
N VAL A 232 25.63 52.82 -42.99
CA VAL A 232 24.99 53.73 -43.95
C VAL A 232 25.46 55.18 -43.80
N ASN A 233 25.70 55.62 -42.56
CA ASN A 233 26.09 57.00 -42.27
C ASN A 233 27.52 57.29 -42.75
N THR A 234 28.41 56.31 -42.65
CA THR A 234 29.79 56.44 -43.12
C THR A 234 29.84 56.51 -44.65
N ALA A 235 29.05 55.66 -45.34
CA ALA A 235 28.91 55.71 -46.80
C ALA A 235 28.33 57.06 -47.27
N GLU A 236 27.31 57.56 -46.57
CA GLU A 236 26.69 58.85 -46.86
C GLU A 236 27.69 60.01 -46.76
N ASN A 237 28.46 60.06 -45.67
CA ASN A 237 29.45 61.12 -45.47
C ASN A 237 30.52 61.13 -46.58
N GLU A 238 31.03 59.97 -46.99
CA GLU A 238 32.07 59.88 -48.05
C GLU A 238 31.57 60.39 -49.42
N ILE A 239 30.37 59.97 -49.84
CA ILE A 239 29.80 60.35 -51.14
C ILE A 239 29.47 61.84 -51.16
N PHE A 240 28.73 62.30 -50.15
CA PHE A 240 28.14 63.62 -50.21
C PHE A 240 29.10 64.73 -49.78
N THR A 241 30.13 64.46 -48.97
CA THR A 241 31.14 65.48 -48.61
C THR A 241 31.90 65.99 -49.84
N LYS A 242 32.32 65.10 -50.74
CA LYS A 242 33.03 65.47 -51.98
C LYS A 242 32.11 66.24 -52.94
N ALA A 243 30.92 65.71 -53.18
CA ALA A 243 29.94 66.33 -54.08
C ALA A 243 29.47 67.71 -53.57
N LYS A 244 29.22 67.83 -52.27
CA LYS A 244 28.87 69.09 -51.60
C LYS A 244 30.00 70.12 -51.70
N SER A 245 31.24 69.72 -51.44
CA SER A 245 32.40 70.62 -51.52
C SER A 245 32.59 71.21 -52.91
N ARG A 246 32.40 70.41 -53.97
CA ARG A 246 32.43 70.88 -55.37
C ARG A 246 31.38 71.95 -55.63
N LEU A 247 30.15 71.75 -55.16
CA LEU A 247 29.07 72.73 -55.29
C LEU A 247 29.37 74.03 -54.53
N TYR A 248 29.82 73.97 -53.26
CA TYR A 248 30.19 75.19 -52.53
C TYR A 248 31.35 75.94 -53.16
N HIS A 249 32.30 75.24 -53.78
CA HIS A 249 33.37 75.90 -54.53
C HIS A 249 32.83 76.68 -55.73
N LEU A 250 31.89 76.09 -56.49
CA LEU A 250 31.21 76.80 -57.59
C LEU A 250 30.40 78.00 -57.08
N LEU A 251 29.72 77.89 -55.94
CA LEU A 251 28.98 78.99 -55.33
C LEU A 251 29.90 80.12 -54.84
N LYS A 252 31.04 79.80 -54.19
CA LYS A 252 32.02 80.80 -53.71
C LYS A 252 32.71 81.56 -54.84
N ASN A 253 32.85 80.95 -56.01
CA ASN A 253 33.44 81.59 -57.19
C ASN A 253 32.45 82.53 -57.91
N THR A 254 31.37 82.93 -57.25
CA THR A 254 30.44 83.94 -57.77
C THR A 254 30.83 85.29 -57.19
N THR A 255 31.30 86.21 -58.03
CA THR A 255 31.50 87.60 -57.61
C THR A 255 30.13 88.25 -57.43
N PRO A 256 29.73 88.64 -56.21
CA PRO A 256 28.58 89.53 -56.06
C PRO A 256 28.93 90.82 -56.79
N GLY A 257 28.08 91.23 -57.73
CA GLY A 257 28.24 92.54 -58.35
C GLY A 257 28.11 93.60 -57.26
N SER A 258 29.20 94.25 -56.88
CA SER A 258 29.13 95.46 -56.06
C SER A 258 28.29 96.46 -56.84
N GLY A 259 27.14 96.88 -56.29
CA GLY A 259 26.29 97.89 -56.90
C GLY A 259 27.13 99.11 -57.24
N ALA A 260 27.31 99.39 -58.53
CA ALA A 260 28.05 100.56 -58.96
C ALA A 260 27.20 101.79 -58.66
N SER A 261 27.66 102.58 -57.71
CA SER A 261 27.21 103.95 -57.45
C SER A 261 27.57 104.82 -58.66
N GLY A 262 26.66 104.94 -59.64
CA GLY A 262 26.84 105.81 -60.79
C GLY A 262 25.65 105.77 -61.74
N ALA A 263 25.34 106.89 -62.39
CA ALA A 263 24.16 107.14 -63.22
C ALA A 263 24.03 106.31 -64.52
N ASN A 264 24.82 105.24 -64.68
CA ASN A 264 24.85 104.39 -65.88
C ASN A 264 24.07 103.09 -65.65
N PRO A 265 23.32 102.60 -66.66
CA PRO A 265 22.61 101.32 -66.55
C PRO A 265 23.59 100.14 -66.52
N TYR A 266 23.42 99.25 -65.55
CA TYR A 266 24.17 98.00 -65.35
C TYR A 266 23.21 96.85 -65.08
N TYR A 267 23.61 95.61 -65.34
CA TYR A 267 22.90 94.40 -64.93
C TYR A 267 23.14 94.08 -63.45
N GLU A 268 22.09 93.88 -62.66
CA GLU A 268 22.17 93.27 -61.34
C GLU A 268 22.47 91.77 -61.47
N ILE A 269 23.59 91.32 -60.89
CA ILE A 269 23.97 89.90 -60.88
C ILE A 269 23.36 89.23 -59.64
N PRO A 270 22.51 88.20 -59.80
CA PRO A 270 21.92 87.46 -58.69
C PRO A 270 22.98 86.82 -57.77
N ASP A 271 22.74 86.89 -56.46
CA ASP A 271 23.56 86.19 -55.47
C ASP A 271 23.26 84.68 -55.47
N MET A 272 24.15 83.92 -56.10
CA MET A 272 24.01 82.48 -56.23
C MET A 272 24.27 81.73 -54.92
N ASN A 273 24.93 82.34 -53.91
CA ASN A 273 25.17 81.69 -52.62
C ASN A 273 23.86 81.27 -51.92
N LYS A 274 22.74 81.91 -52.28
CA LYS A 274 21.39 81.52 -51.83
C LYS A 274 21.00 80.09 -52.22
N LEU A 275 21.64 79.49 -53.23
CA LEU A 275 21.44 78.09 -53.61
C LEU A 275 22.03 77.10 -52.58
N SER A 276 22.87 77.54 -51.66
CA SER A 276 23.35 76.70 -50.54
C SER A 276 22.22 76.15 -49.68
N VAL A 277 21.13 76.92 -49.52
CA VAL A 277 19.92 76.48 -48.81
C VAL A 277 19.29 75.26 -49.47
N SER A 278 19.26 75.20 -50.81
CA SER A 278 18.75 74.04 -51.54
C SER A 278 19.62 72.80 -51.35
N ILE A 279 20.94 72.97 -51.23
CA ILE A 279 21.87 71.87 -50.92
C ILE A 279 21.57 71.31 -49.52
N ASP A 280 21.43 72.20 -48.52
CA ASP A 280 21.15 71.80 -47.14
C ASP A 280 19.74 71.18 -46.97
N GLU A 281 18.75 71.64 -47.74
CA GLU A 281 17.41 71.02 -47.78
C GLU A 281 17.46 69.60 -48.36
N ILE A 282 18.22 69.37 -49.44
CA ILE A 282 18.41 68.04 -50.03
C ILE A 282 19.10 67.10 -49.02
N ASP A 283 20.14 67.58 -48.33
CA ASP A 283 20.83 66.81 -47.30
C ASP A 283 19.91 66.44 -46.13
N ARG A 284 19.12 67.40 -45.64
CA ARG A 284 18.17 67.17 -44.55
C ARG A 284 17.13 66.13 -44.95
N TYR A 285 16.60 66.24 -46.17
CA TYR A 285 15.63 65.27 -46.68
C TYR A 285 16.24 63.88 -46.83
N ARG A 286 17.44 63.77 -47.41
CA ARG A 286 18.20 62.51 -47.51
C ARG A 286 18.43 61.86 -46.14
N LYS A 287 18.99 62.60 -45.19
CA LYS A 287 19.30 62.08 -43.84
C LYS A 287 18.05 61.64 -43.08
N THR A 288 16.96 62.38 -43.24
CA THR A 288 15.66 61.98 -42.68
C THR A 288 15.15 60.67 -43.29
N LEU A 289 15.32 60.48 -44.59
CA LEU A 289 14.92 59.24 -45.25
C LEU A 289 15.82 58.06 -44.91
N ILE A 290 17.14 58.25 -44.82
CA ILE A 290 18.08 57.18 -44.42
C ILE A 290 17.64 56.53 -43.10
N ASN A 291 17.25 57.36 -42.12
CA ASN A 291 16.84 56.88 -40.81
C ASN A 291 15.47 56.19 -40.80
N ASN A 292 14.64 56.42 -41.83
CA ASN A 292 13.26 55.95 -41.88
C ASN A 292 13.01 54.89 -42.97
N ILE A 293 13.98 54.64 -43.86
CA ILE A 293 13.78 53.75 -45.00
C ILE A 293 13.95 52.29 -44.60
N SER A 294 12.84 51.57 -44.75
CA SER A 294 12.64 50.18 -44.38
C SER A 294 12.80 49.22 -45.56
N GLY A 295 12.67 49.71 -46.81
CA GLY A 295 12.61 48.87 -48.02
C GLY A 295 11.20 48.36 -48.33
N ASN A 296 10.21 48.72 -47.50
CA ASN A 296 8.82 48.29 -47.62
C ASN A 296 7.87 49.43 -48.01
N GLU A 297 8.42 50.55 -48.50
CA GLU A 297 7.65 51.69 -48.94
C GLU A 297 6.78 51.36 -50.18
N ASN A 298 5.71 52.14 -50.41
CA ASN A 298 4.79 51.94 -51.54
C ASN A 298 5.52 52.00 -52.90
N ALA A 299 4.97 51.37 -53.94
CA ALA A 299 5.46 51.39 -55.32
C ALA A 299 5.77 52.81 -55.85
N ASP A 300 5.03 53.83 -55.41
CA ASP A 300 5.25 55.23 -55.79
C ASP A 300 6.38 55.95 -55.02
N PHE A 301 7.01 55.29 -54.04
CA PHE A 301 7.99 55.92 -53.16
C PHE A 301 9.18 56.50 -53.93
N ILE A 302 9.80 55.73 -54.83
CA ILE A 302 10.94 56.17 -55.64
C ILE A 302 10.56 57.34 -56.55
N LYS A 303 9.35 57.32 -57.12
CA LYS A 303 8.84 58.41 -57.95
C LYS A 303 8.67 59.70 -57.13
N LYS A 304 8.11 59.62 -55.92
CA LYS A 304 7.96 60.76 -54.99
C LYS A 304 9.32 61.27 -54.51
N LEU A 305 10.25 60.37 -54.19
CA LEU A 305 11.63 60.68 -53.81
C LEU A 305 12.33 61.53 -54.88
N LYS A 306 12.35 61.05 -56.14
CA LYS A 306 12.95 61.75 -57.27
C LYS A 306 12.29 63.11 -57.51
N SER A 307 10.96 63.16 -57.46
CA SER A 307 10.19 64.41 -57.61
C SER A 307 10.51 65.42 -56.50
N ASN A 308 10.61 64.98 -55.24
CA ASN A 308 10.89 65.87 -54.11
C ASN A 308 12.32 66.43 -54.18
N ASN A 309 13.33 65.60 -54.45
CA ASN A 309 14.72 66.06 -54.59
C ASN A 309 14.90 67.04 -55.75
N THR A 310 14.37 66.70 -56.93
CA THR A 310 14.42 67.59 -58.10
C THR A 310 13.59 68.86 -57.89
N GLY A 311 12.47 68.77 -57.16
CA GLY A 311 11.64 69.91 -56.77
C GLY A 311 12.36 70.87 -55.82
N ILE A 312 13.14 70.38 -54.84
CA ILE A 312 13.97 71.23 -53.97
C ILE A 312 15.00 72.01 -54.81
N ALA A 313 15.72 71.33 -55.70
CA ALA A 313 16.68 71.97 -56.61
C ALA A 313 16.01 72.99 -57.53
N ALA A 314 14.89 72.63 -58.16
CA ALA A 314 14.15 73.48 -59.07
C ALA A 314 13.63 74.76 -58.40
N ARG A 315 13.16 74.72 -57.15
CA ARG A 315 12.73 75.91 -56.41
C ARG A 315 13.88 76.92 -56.25
N GLY A 316 15.06 76.45 -55.88
CA GLY A 316 16.26 77.29 -55.76
C GLY A 316 16.68 77.88 -57.11
N ILE A 317 16.78 77.03 -58.13
CA ILE A 317 17.19 77.38 -59.50
C ILE A 317 16.22 78.39 -60.11
N ASN A 318 14.91 78.12 -60.07
CA ASN A 318 13.90 78.99 -60.69
C ASN A 318 13.87 80.38 -60.05
N ARG A 319 14.18 80.49 -58.75
CA ARG A 319 14.27 81.78 -58.07
C ARG A 319 15.41 82.63 -58.64
N ILE A 320 16.58 82.05 -58.86
CA ILE A 320 17.75 82.74 -59.44
C ILE A 320 17.56 82.97 -60.94
N ASP A 321 17.01 81.99 -61.67
CA ASP A 321 16.71 82.09 -63.10
C ASP A 321 15.70 83.21 -63.41
N ALA A 322 14.67 83.37 -62.58
CA ALA A 322 13.73 84.46 -62.67
C ALA A 322 14.40 85.83 -62.45
N GLN A 323 15.39 85.92 -61.55
CA GLN A 323 16.14 87.16 -61.35
C GLN A 323 16.96 87.52 -62.60
N PHE A 324 17.65 86.54 -63.21
CA PHE A 324 18.32 86.74 -64.49
C PHE A 324 17.36 87.20 -65.61
N LYS A 325 16.21 86.53 -65.77
CA LYS A 325 15.21 86.88 -66.79
C LYS A 325 14.58 88.25 -66.57
N ASN A 326 14.26 88.59 -65.31
CA ASN A 326 13.70 89.90 -64.96
C ASN A 326 14.69 91.01 -65.30
N GLU A 327 15.97 90.75 -65.09
CA GLU A 327 17.03 91.70 -65.39
C GLU A 327 17.29 91.85 -66.90
N GLU A 328 17.29 90.75 -67.65
CA GLU A 328 17.28 90.75 -69.12
C GLU A 328 16.12 91.59 -69.67
N MET A 329 14.89 91.38 -69.17
CA MET A 329 13.71 92.16 -69.56
C MET A 329 13.82 93.64 -69.15
N ARG A 330 14.38 93.95 -67.97
CA ARG A 330 14.57 95.32 -67.50
C ARG A 330 15.48 96.09 -68.45
N ILE A 331 16.59 95.47 -68.85
CA ILE A 331 17.54 96.04 -69.79
C ILE A 331 16.96 96.14 -71.21
N GLU A 332 16.25 95.13 -71.71
CA GLU A 332 15.60 95.21 -73.03
C GLU A 332 14.62 96.38 -73.12
N ARG A 333 13.85 96.64 -72.05
CA ARG A 333 12.97 97.81 -71.97
C ARG A 333 13.77 99.11 -72.03
N LEU A 334 14.92 99.19 -71.35
CA LEU A 334 15.79 100.38 -71.38
C LEU A 334 16.38 100.62 -72.78
N ARG A 335 16.83 99.56 -73.47
CA ARG A 335 17.31 99.64 -74.86
C ARG A 335 16.24 100.09 -75.84
N LYS A 336 14.97 99.66 -75.66
CA LYS A 336 13.84 100.13 -76.47
C LYS A 336 13.52 101.62 -76.29
N ILE A 337 13.79 102.18 -75.10
CA ILE A 337 13.53 103.59 -74.78
C ILE A 337 14.69 104.50 -75.22
N LYS A 338 15.94 104.02 -75.12
CA LYS A 338 17.17 104.74 -75.49
C LYS A 338 18.03 103.84 -76.39
N GLY A 339 17.87 104.01 -77.71
CA GLY A 339 18.40 103.11 -78.75
C GLY A 339 19.90 102.81 -78.72
N ASP A 340 20.73 103.65 -78.07
CA ASP A 340 22.19 103.49 -77.93
C ASP A 340 22.65 103.32 -76.47
N THR A 341 21.89 102.59 -75.66
CA THR A 341 22.27 102.36 -74.25
C THR A 341 23.40 101.32 -74.14
N VAL A 342 24.63 101.79 -73.92
CA VAL A 342 25.79 100.93 -73.58
C VAL A 342 25.69 100.46 -72.13
N ILE A 343 25.88 99.16 -71.90
CA ILE A 343 25.77 98.54 -70.58
C ILE A 343 27.13 98.04 -70.15
N TYR A 344 27.62 98.57 -69.03
CA TYR A 344 29.03 98.47 -68.67
C TYR A 344 29.49 97.06 -68.26
N ASN A 345 28.56 96.21 -67.79
CA ASN A 345 28.88 94.88 -67.26
C ASN A 345 28.17 93.74 -68.02
N GLU A 346 27.78 93.94 -69.28
CA GLU A 346 27.06 92.95 -70.08
C GLU A 346 27.83 91.63 -70.25
N GLU A 347 29.14 91.69 -70.50
CA GLU A 347 30.00 90.49 -70.60
C GLU A 347 30.14 89.76 -69.24
N MET A 348 30.18 90.51 -68.13
CA MET A 348 30.18 89.91 -66.78
C MET A 348 28.83 89.23 -66.46
N PHE A 349 27.72 89.81 -66.92
CA PHE A 349 26.40 89.22 -66.76
C PHE A 349 26.25 87.93 -67.58
N LYS A 350 26.71 87.91 -68.85
CA LYS A 350 26.74 86.68 -69.68
C LYS A 350 27.63 85.60 -69.07
N ALA A 351 28.82 85.96 -68.58
CA ALA A 351 29.71 85.03 -67.89
C ALA A 351 29.07 84.46 -66.62
N SER A 352 28.41 85.31 -65.82
CA SER A 352 27.65 84.91 -64.64
C SER A 352 26.48 83.98 -65.01
N ARG A 353 25.74 84.27 -66.09
CA ARG A 353 24.66 83.40 -66.59
C ARG A 353 25.17 82.02 -67.00
N ASN A 354 26.32 81.94 -67.66
CA ASN A 354 26.97 80.67 -68.02
C ASN A 354 27.42 79.91 -66.78
N HIS A 355 28.01 80.59 -65.79
CA HIS A 355 28.40 79.98 -64.51
C HIS A 355 27.18 79.49 -63.71
N PHE A 356 26.07 80.24 -63.73
CA PHE A 356 24.80 79.78 -63.16
C PHE A 356 24.28 78.51 -63.86
N ASN A 357 24.40 78.40 -65.18
CA ASN A 357 24.01 77.19 -65.90
C ASN A 357 24.84 75.97 -65.47
N LEU A 358 26.15 76.15 -65.20
CA LEU A 358 26.99 75.10 -64.63
C LEU A 358 26.56 74.71 -63.21
N ILE A 359 26.29 75.70 -62.34
CA ILE A 359 25.78 75.45 -60.97
C ILE A 359 24.42 74.74 -61.03
N ARG A 360 23.54 75.13 -61.94
CA ARG A 360 22.22 74.54 -62.17
C ARG A 360 22.35 73.06 -62.52
N GLU A 361 23.22 72.72 -63.48
CA GLU A 361 23.47 71.34 -63.86
C GLU A 361 24.03 70.51 -62.69
N GLU A 362 24.97 71.07 -61.93
CA GLU A 362 25.54 70.35 -60.78
C GLU A 362 24.56 70.20 -59.62
N LEU A 363 23.68 71.18 -59.37
CA LEU A 363 22.67 71.07 -58.33
C LEU A 363 21.62 70.00 -58.68
N TYR A 364 21.21 69.92 -59.96
CA TYR A 364 20.35 68.83 -60.42
C TYR A 364 21.06 67.47 -60.33
N ARG A 365 22.35 67.40 -60.68
CA ARG A 365 23.14 66.17 -60.52
C ARG A 365 23.23 65.75 -59.05
N TYR A 366 23.42 66.69 -58.13
CA TYR A 366 23.43 66.43 -56.69
C TYR A 366 22.07 65.92 -56.18
N ALA A 367 20.98 66.53 -56.63
CA ALA A 367 19.62 66.07 -56.33
C ALA A 367 19.35 64.65 -56.85
N GLY A 368 19.82 64.35 -58.07
CA GLY A 368 19.77 63.01 -58.67
C GLY A 368 20.57 61.99 -57.87
N LEU A 369 21.84 62.27 -57.58
CA LEU A 369 22.72 61.44 -56.75
C LEU A 369 22.08 61.13 -55.38
N SER A 370 21.45 62.14 -54.75
CA SER A 370 20.75 61.96 -53.48
C SER A 370 19.53 61.06 -53.59
N ALA A 371 18.82 61.06 -54.74
CA ALA A 371 17.69 60.16 -54.96
C ALA A 371 18.18 58.74 -55.27
N ASP A 372 19.19 58.59 -56.12
CA ASP A 372 19.73 57.30 -56.54
C ASP A 372 20.38 56.56 -55.34
N PHE A 373 21.03 57.28 -54.43
CA PHE A 373 21.56 56.71 -53.18
C PHE A 373 20.45 56.11 -52.30
N ILE A 374 19.32 56.81 -52.14
CA ILE A 374 18.18 56.32 -51.37
C ILE A 374 17.48 55.17 -52.12
N GLU A 375 17.42 55.20 -53.44
CA GLU A 375 16.88 54.12 -54.27
C GLU A 375 17.72 52.83 -54.17
N ALA A 376 19.05 52.93 -54.13
CA ALA A 376 19.94 51.80 -53.89
C ALA A 376 19.68 51.18 -52.51
N LEU A 377 19.55 52.02 -51.47
CA LEU A 377 19.20 51.59 -50.11
C LEU A 377 17.82 50.92 -50.01
N TYR A 378 16.83 51.50 -50.69
CA TYR A 378 15.48 50.95 -50.80
C TYR A 378 15.49 49.57 -51.44
N SER A 379 16.15 49.46 -52.59
CA SER A 379 16.14 48.25 -53.42
C SER A 379 16.86 47.09 -52.74
N ALA A 380 17.96 47.37 -52.03
CA ALA A 380 18.69 46.38 -51.25
C ALA A 380 17.97 46.00 -49.94
N GLY A 381 17.07 46.84 -49.43
CA GLY A 381 16.27 46.57 -48.24
C GLY A 381 14.93 45.90 -48.51
N LYS A 382 14.57 45.70 -49.79
CA LYS A 382 13.25 45.20 -50.17
C LYS A 382 13.07 43.76 -49.71
N THR A 383 12.16 43.56 -48.76
CA THR A 383 11.87 42.22 -48.25
C THR A 383 11.06 41.48 -49.30
N ASP A 384 11.57 40.36 -49.78
CA ASP A 384 10.83 39.48 -50.70
C ASP A 384 9.59 38.91 -49.97
N PRO A 385 8.37 39.27 -50.39
CA PRO A 385 7.16 38.80 -49.74
C PRO A 385 7.01 37.27 -49.80
N ALA A 386 7.57 36.62 -50.82
CA ALA A 386 7.57 35.16 -50.94
C ALA A 386 8.42 34.51 -49.84
N LYS A 387 9.61 35.07 -49.55
CA LYS A 387 10.45 34.60 -48.45
C LYS A 387 9.79 34.78 -47.08
N TYR A 388 8.99 35.83 -46.90
CA TYR A 388 8.21 36.00 -45.66
C TYR A 388 7.14 34.91 -45.49
N ILE A 389 6.42 34.56 -46.57
CA ILE A 389 5.44 33.47 -46.54
C ILE A 389 6.12 32.13 -46.29
N GLU A 390 7.27 31.88 -46.92
CA GLU A 390 8.08 30.68 -46.70
C GLU A 390 8.52 30.56 -45.23
N PHE A 391 9.01 31.66 -44.65
CA PHE A 391 9.32 31.72 -43.22
C PHE A 391 8.10 31.44 -42.35
N HIS A 392 6.95 32.06 -42.65
CA HIS A 392 5.72 31.85 -41.89
C HIS A 392 5.25 30.38 -41.96
N LYS A 393 5.33 29.78 -43.14
CA LYS A 393 5.06 28.36 -43.34
C LYS A 393 5.98 27.50 -42.48
N TYR A 394 7.30 27.72 -42.56
CA TYR A 394 8.28 27.03 -41.71
C TYR A 394 7.97 27.19 -40.21
N ARG A 395 7.66 28.41 -39.76
CA ARG A 395 7.30 28.69 -38.36
C ARG A 395 6.09 27.87 -37.93
N THR A 396 5.01 27.89 -38.71
CA THR A 396 3.80 27.12 -38.39
C THR A 396 4.05 25.61 -38.42
N GLU A 397 4.85 25.10 -39.36
CA GLU A 397 5.24 23.68 -39.42
C GLU A 397 6.06 23.26 -38.20
N ARG A 398 7.02 24.08 -37.74
CA ARG A 398 7.77 23.81 -36.50
C ARG A 398 6.88 23.84 -35.27
N TYR A 399 5.93 24.77 -35.17
CA TYR A 399 5.00 24.80 -34.04
C TYR A 399 4.07 23.58 -34.02
N ILE A 400 3.58 23.14 -35.18
CA ILE A 400 2.85 21.87 -35.28
C ILE A 400 3.73 20.72 -34.82
N PHE A 401 4.99 20.69 -35.22
CA PHE A 401 5.94 19.67 -34.79
C PHE A 401 6.13 19.64 -33.26
N TYR A 402 6.21 20.79 -32.59
CA TYR A 402 6.25 20.87 -31.12
C TYR A 402 4.99 20.32 -30.46
N ILE A 403 3.81 20.66 -31.00
CA ILE A 403 2.53 20.16 -30.49
C ILE A 403 2.42 18.64 -30.73
N THR A 404 2.84 18.15 -31.90
CA THR A 404 2.88 16.72 -32.22
C THR A 404 3.80 15.95 -31.27
N PHE A 405 4.96 16.52 -30.92
CA PHE A 405 5.85 15.91 -29.94
C PHE A 405 5.18 15.77 -28.56
N SER A 406 4.48 16.82 -28.13
CA SER A 406 3.73 16.82 -26.87
C SER A 406 2.56 15.82 -26.89
N GLU A 407 1.91 15.68 -28.05
CA GLU A 407 0.85 14.71 -28.29
C GLU A 407 1.37 13.27 -28.24
N LYS A 408 2.51 12.98 -28.87
CA LYS A 408 3.19 11.69 -28.78
C LYS A 408 3.51 11.32 -27.34
N LEU A 409 4.14 12.23 -26.58
CA LEU A 409 4.44 11.98 -25.17
C LEU A 409 3.16 11.70 -24.37
N THR A 410 2.10 12.49 -24.58
CA THR A 410 0.80 12.27 -23.92
C THR A 410 0.18 10.92 -24.31
N ALA A 411 0.27 10.51 -25.57
CA ALA A 411 -0.21 9.21 -26.03
C ALA A 411 0.57 8.06 -25.36
N ASP A 412 1.90 8.16 -25.27
CA ASP A 412 2.74 7.18 -24.59
C ASP A 412 2.39 7.04 -23.10
N THR A 413 1.98 8.14 -22.45
CA THR A 413 1.52 8.10 -21.05
C THR A 413 0.12 7.49 -20.84
N ALA A 414 -0.70 7.33 -21.89
CA ALA A 414 -2.09 6.89 -21.74
C ALA A 414 -2.21 5.49 -21.12
N ALA A 415 -1.22 4.61 -21.36
CA ALA A 415 -1.15 3.28 -20.77
C ALA A 415 -0.91 3.28 -19.24
N LEU A 416 -0.54 4.42 -18.64
CA LEU A 416 -0.53 4.55 -17.18
C LEU A 416 -1.92 4.35 -16.57
N SER A 417 -2.99 4.55 -17.33
CA SER A 417 -4.35 4.42 -16.82
C SER A 417 -4.72 3.03 -16.31
N GLU A 418 -4.05 1.99 -16.80
CA GLU A 418 -4.28 0.59 -16.40
C GLU A 418 -3.33 0.12 -15.31
N SER A 419 -2.15 0.74 -15.19
CA SER A 419 -1.04 0.22 -14.39
C SER A 419 -0.47 1.22 -13.37
N GLY A 420 -0.72 2.51 -13.53
CA GLY A 420 -0.07 3.56 -12.75
C GLY A 420 -0.56 3.68 -11.31
N THR A 421 0.32 4.21 -10.45
CA THR A 421 0.01 4.50 -9.05
C THR A 421 -0.78 5.80 -8.89
N VAL A 422 -1.37 6.02 -7.71
CA VAL A 422 -2.06 7.28 -7.35
C VAL A 422 -1.13 8.48 -7.48
N VAL A 423 0.17 8.29 -7.19
CA VAL A 423 1.21 9.31 -7.32
C VAL A 423 1.40 9.69 -8.79
N MET A 424 1.57 8.70 -9.68
CA MET A 424 1.70 8.95 -11.12
C MET A 424 0.45 9.61 -11.71
N SER A 425 -0.76 9.19 -11.28
CA SER A 425 -2.01 9.81 -11.73
C SER A 425 -2.09 11.29 -11.32
N SER A 426 -1.68 11.61 -10.09
CA SER A 426 -1.69 12.99 -9.59
C SER A 426 -0.66 13.85 -10.33
N PHE A 427 0.51 13.30 -10.61
CA PHE A 427 1.56 13.95 -11.39
C PHE A 427 1.14 14.20 -12.85
N TYR A 428 0.42 13.24 -13.46
CA TYR A 428 -0.19 13.38 -14.78
C TYR A 428 -1.22 14.51 -14.83
N LYS A 429 -2.13 14.57 -13.85
CA LYS A 429 -3.13 15.65 -13.70
C LYS A 429 -2.50 17.03 -13.55
N GLY A 430 -1.34 17.12 -12.89
CA GLY A 430 -0.61 18.38 -12.75
C GLY A 430 0.11 18.83 -14.03
N THR A 431 0.60 17.89 -14.84
CA THR A 431 1.47 18.19 -15.99
C THR A 431 0.66 18.57 -17.24
N ILE A 432 -0.42 17.85 -17.55
CA ILE A 432 -1.17 18.05 -18.81
C ILE A 432 -1.77 19.45 -19.01
N PRO A 433 -2.29 20.15 -17.98
CA PRO A 433 -2.77 21.52 -18.14
C PRO A 433 -1.68 22.46 -18.70
N ALA A 434 -0.44 22.36 -18.20
CA ALA A 434 0.67 23.17 -18.68
C ALA A 434 1.03 22.86 -20.16
N VAL A 435 0.94 21.58 -20.56
CA VAL A 435 1.11 21.14 -21.95
C VAL A 435 0.05 21.78 -22.85
N LEU A 436 -1.22 21.72 -22.45
CA LEU A 436 -2.34 22.27 -23.21
C LEU A 436 -2.26 23.78 -23.32
N ASP A 437 -1.88 24.49 -22.25
CA ASP A 437 -1.75 25.95 -22.26
C ASP A 437 -0.59 26.40 -23.16
N SER A 438 0.58 25.75 -23.06
CA SER A 438 1.70 26.01 -23.97
C SER A 438 1.32 25.72 -25.44
N GLY A 439 0.60 24.63 -25.70
CA GLY A 439 0.12 24.31 -27.04
C GLY A 439 -0.89 25.32 -27.60
N ARG A 440 -1.75 25.90 -26.74
CA ARG A 440 -2.66 27.00 -27.14
C ARG A 440 -1.89 28.28 -27.45
N ASP A 441 -0.84 28.56 -26.68
CA ASP A 441 0.02 29.72 -26.92
C ASP A 441 0.75 29.60 -28.26
N LEU A 442 1.29 28.42 -28.57
CA LEU A 442 1.88 28.12 -29.88
C LEU A 442 0.87 28.29 -31.02
N LEU A 443 -0.41 27.96 -30.82
CA LEU A 443 -1.46 28.08 -31.84
C LEU A 443 -1.93 29.50 -32.15
N LYS A 444 -1.42 30.53 -31.44
CA LYS A 444 -1.72 31.91 -31.76
C LYS A 444 -1.04 32.29 -33.07
N PRO A 445 -1.80 32.61 -34.14
CA PRO A 445 -1.17 33.00 -35.40
C PRO A 445 -0.48 34.34 -35.24
N ALA A 446 0.71 34.44 -35.84
CA ALA A 446 1.43 35.70 -35.89
C ALA A 446 0.60 36.76 -36.64
N ALA A 447 0.67 38.00 -36.17
CA ALA A 447 0.22 39.12 -36.98
C ALA A 447 1.26 39.40 -38.07
N ILE A 448 0.81 39.80 -39.26
CA ILE A 448 1.72 40.33 -40.28
C ILE A 448 2.27 41.66 -39.76
N PRO A 449 3.60 41.83 -39.62
CA PRO A 449 4.17 43.11 -39.23
C PRO A 449 3.73 44.23 -40.17
N ALA A 450 3.53 45.43 -39.62
CA ALA A 450 3.05 46.57 -40.39
C ALA A 450 4.00 46.90 -41.56
N GLU A 451 5.30 46.67 -41.38
CA GLU A 451 6.31 46.90 -42.39
C GLU A 451 6.15 45.93 -43.56
N VAL A 452 5.86 44.64 -43.33
CA VAL A 452 5.72 43.64 -44.41
C VAL A 452 4.37 43.76 -45.11
N ARG A 453 3.34 44.24 -44.42
CA ARG A 453 1.97 44.28 -44.95
C ARG A 453 1.84 45.10 -46.24
N GLY A 454 2.63 46.16 -46.38
CA GLY A 454 2.61 47.04 -47.56
C GLY A 454 3.21 46.43 -48.83
N THR A 455 4.01 45.36 -48.72
CA THR A 455 4.69 44.72 -49.86
C THR A 455 3.98 43.45 -50.34
N LEU A 456 3.00 42.94 -49.59
CA LEU A 456 2.26 41.73 -49.94
C LEU A 456 1.20 42.03 -51.02
N THR A 457 1.13 41.16 -52.03
CA THR A 457 0.07 41.16 -53.04
C THR A 457 -1.20 40.50 -52.48
N ARG A 458 -2.31 40.59 -53.22
CA ARG A 458 -3.55 39.87 -52.87
C ARG A 458 -3.35 38.35 -52.81
N GLU A 459 -2.52 37.80 -53.68
CA GLU A 459 -2.18 36.37 -53.72
C GLU A 459 -1.38 35.96 -52.48
N HIS A 460 -0.35 36.75 -52.12
CA HIS A 460 0.42 36.55 -50.90
C HIS A 460 -0.45 36.55 -49.63
N LEU A 461 -1.42 37.47 -49.53
CA LEU A 461 -2.37 37.50 -48.41
C LEU A 461 -3.28 36.28 -48.37
N LYS A 462 -3.66 35.73 -49.54
CA LYS A 462 -4.45 34.50 -49.65
C LYS A 462 -3.63 33.29 -49.17
N ASP A 463 -2.37 33.19 -49.56
CA ASP A 463 -1.46 32.11 -49.13
C ASP A 463 -1.21 32.17 -47.62
N TYR A 464 -0.96 33.36 -47.07
CA TYR A 464 -0.81 33.57 -45.63
C TYR A 464 -2.06 33.11 -44.85
N ALA A 465 -3.25 33.45 -45.35
CA ALA A 465 -4.50 33.03 -44.74
C ALA A 465 -4.70 31.51 -44.83
N ALA A 466 -4.33 30.88 -45.96
CA ALA A 466 -4.40 29.44 -46.14
C ALA A 466 -3.46 28.70 -45.18
N VAL A 467 -2.22 29.16 -45.01
CA VAL A 467 -1.26 28.61 -44.03
C VAL A 467 -1.82 28.69 -42.61
N ASN A 468 -2.41 29.83 -42.21
CA ASN A 468 -3.02 29.98 -40.89
C ASN A 468 -4.26 29.09 -40.68
N ALA A 469 -5.06 28.89 -41.72
CA ALA A 469 -6.23 28.01 -41.64
C ALA A 469 -5.80 26.54 -41.45
N ASP A 470 -4.81 26.07 -42.21
CA ASP A 470 -4.23 24.73 -42.06
C ASP A 470 -3.56 24.55 -40.68
N PHE A 471 -2.77 25.54 -40.26
CA PHE A 471 -2.12 25.56 -38.94
C PHE A 471 -3.13 25.41 -37.80
N ARG A 472 -4.18 26.23 -37.78
CA ARG A 472 -5.23 26.16 -36.76
C ARG A 472 -5.95 24.82 -36.79
N THR A 473 -6.23 24.29 -37.98
CA THR A 473 -6.94 23.01 -38.13
C THR A 473 -6.11 21.87 -37.57
N LYS A 474 -4.87 21.70 -38.03
CA LYS A 474 -3.95 20.66 -37.57
C LYS A 474 -3.66 20.76 -36.08
N GLY A 475 -3.30 21.94 -35.60
CA GLY A 475 -2.98 22.12 -34.19
C GLY A 475 -4.19 21.93 -33.27
N SER A 476 -5.39 22.35 -33.68
CA SER A 476 -6.61 22.09 -32.90
C SER A 476 -6.95 20.60 -32.83
N ILE A 477 -6.69 19.83 -33.89
CA ILE A 477 -6.85 18.37 -33.88
C ILE A 477 -5.87 17.74 -32.87
N LEU A 478 -4.60 18.16 -32.88
CA LEU A 478 -3.60 17.66 -31.95
C LEU A 478 -3.92 18.00 -30.50
N LEU A 479 -4.33 19.24 -30.19
CA LEU A 479 -4.75 19.61 -28.83
C LEU A 479 -5.98 18.84 -28.36
N LYS A 480 -6.94 18.55 -29.26
CA LYS A 480 -8.07 17.68 -28.96
C LYS A 480 -7.61 16.24 -28.69
N SER A 481 -6.60 15.75 -29.42
CA SER A 481 -5.99 14.43 -29.17
C SER A 481 -5.36 14.36 -27.77
N ILE A 482 -4.52 15.35 -27.41
CA ILE A 482 -3.92 15.47 -26.06
C ILE A 482 -5.01 15.43 -24.98
N ARG A 483 -6.07 16.23 -25.15
CA ARG A 483 -7.18 16.26 -24.19
C ARG A 483 -7.94 14.93 -24.12
N LYS A 484 -8.19 14.28 -25.26
CA LYS A 484 -8.83 12.98 -25.32
C LYS A 484 -7.99 11.91 -24.58
N ASN A 485 -6.69 11.84 -24.86
CA ASN A 485 -5.76 10.92 -24.20
C ASN A 485 -5.73 11.16 -22.67
N TYR A 486 -5.80 12.42 -22.26
CA TYR A 486 -5.91 12.80 -20.85
C TYR A 486 -7.21 12.32 -20.19
N ASP A 487 -8.35 12.62 -20.80
CA ASP A 487 -9.68 12.26 -20.29
C ASP A 487 -9.85 10.72 -20.24
N GLU A 488 -9.43 10.01 -21.29
CA GLU A 488 -9.44 8.54 -21.35
C GLU A 488 -8.54 7.93 -20.27
N SER A 489 -7.35 8.51 -20.05
CA SER A 489 -6.43 8.01 -19.04
C SER A 489 -6.98 8.20 -17.63
N ILE A 490 -7.58 9.35 -17.29
CA ILE A 490 -8.22 9.57 -15.99
C ILE A 490 -9.39 8.60 -15.76
N ALA A 491 -10.20 8.38 -16.80
CA ALA A 491 -11.30 7.43 -16.73
C ALA A 491 -10.79 6.00 -16.53
N GLY A 492 -9.71 5.60 -17.20
CA GLY A 492 -9.02 4.32 -16.98
C GLY A 492 -8.50 4.17 -15.56
N PHE A 493 -7.80 5.18 -15.03
CA PHE A 493 -7.31 5.18 -13.64
C PHE A 493 -8.43 5.00 -12.62
N SER A 494 -9.56 5.70 -12.83
CA SER A 494 -10.71 5.62 -11.91
C SER A 494 -11.35 4.23 -11.93
N ARG A 495 -11.42 3.60 -13.12
CA ARG A 495 -11.89 2.21 -13.28
C ARG A 495 -10.92 1.21 -12.65
N ALA A 496 -9.62 1.33 -12.91
CA ALA A 496 -8.59 0.46 -12.35
C ALA A 496 -8.54 0.56 -10.80
N ALA A 497 -8.67 1.77 -10.25
CA ALA A 497 -8.75 1.98 -8.81
C ALA A 497 -10.00 1.33 -8.19
N ALA A 498 -11.16 1.42 -8.86
CA ALA A 498 -12.38 0.76 -8.42
C ALA A 498 -12.25 -0.77 -8.43
N LEU A 499 -11.70 -1.34 -9.52
CA LEU A 499 -11.45 -2.78 -9.66
C LEU A 499 -10.44 -3.30 -8.62
N ASN A 500 -9.36 -2.55 -8.36
CA ASN A 500 -8.40 -2.91 -7.31
C ASN A 500 -9.05 -2.89 -5.92
N LYS A 501 -9.89 -1.89 -5.62
CA LYS A 501 -10.62 -1.83 -4.36
C LYS A 501 -11.58 -3.02 -4.21
N GLU A 502 -12.29 -3.39 -5.27
CA GLU A 502 -13.17 -4.56 -5.29
C GLU A 502 -12.38 -5.87 -5.11
N SER A 503 -11.24 -6.02 -5.79
CA SER A 503 -10.36 -7.19 -5.66
C SER A 503 -9.79 -7.36 -4.26
N ILE A 504 -9.32 -6.25 -3.64
CA ILE A 504 -8.86 -6.24 -2.24
C ILE A 504 -10.00 -6.64 -1.31
N MET A 505 -11.18 -6.03 -1.48
CA MET A 505 -12.35 -6.34 -0.67
C MET A 505 -12.77 -7.81 -0.80
N ASN A 506 -12.76 -8.37 -2.01
CA ASN A 506 -13.04 -9.80 -2.23
C ASN A 506 -12.01 -10.71 -1.57
N SER A 507 -10.73 -10.34 -1.61
CA SER A 507 -9.66 -11.08 -0.94
C SER A 507 -9.82 -11.04 0.58
N GLU A 508 -10.15 -9.88 1.15
CA GLU A 508 -10.43 -9.73 2.58
C GLU A 508 -11.67 -10.52 3.02
N ILE A 509 -12.71 -10.59 2.18
CA ILE A 509 -13.90 -11.44 2.42
C ILE A 509 -13.48 -12.92 2.48
N GLN A 510 -12.65 -13.39 1.55
CA GLN A 510 -12.18 -14.78 1.55
C GLN A 510 -11.33 -15.10 2.78
N ILE A 511 -10.37 -14.24 3.12
CA ILE A 511 -9.53 -14.41 4.31
C ILE A 511 -10.39 -14.45 5.57
N GLY A 512 -11.31 -13.51 5.72
CA GLY A 512 -12.20 -13.46 6.89
C GLY A 512 -13.11 -14.67 7.01
N GLN A 513 -13.57 -15.23 5.88
CA GLN A 513 -14.34 -16.47 5.86
C GLN A 513 -13.48 -17.67 6.29
N ASP A 514 -12.30 -17.84 5.70
CA ASP A 514 -11.38 -18.94 6.01
C ASP A 514 -10.94 -18.95 7.47
N GLU A 515 -10.59 -17.79 8.04
CA GLU A 515 -10.19 -17.67 9.44
C GLU A 515 -11.34 -18.01 10.40
N THR A 516 -12.54 -17.51 10.11
CA THR A 516 -13.74 -17.77 10.90
C THR A 516 -14.12 -19.25 10.87
N ASP A 517 -14.11 -19.86 9.69
CA ASP A 517 -14.46 -21.27 9.47
C ASP A 517 -13.46 -22.21 10.15
N ARG A 518 -12.16 -21.90 10.11
CA ARG A 518 -11.14 -22.72 10.80
C ARG A 518 -11.41 -22.80 12.30
N LEU A 519 -11.64 -21.65 12.95
CA LEU A 519 -11.90 -21.61 14.39
C LEU A 519 -13.24 -22.25 14.75
N PHE A 520 -14.28 -21.99 13.95
CA PHE A 520 -15.60 -22.56 14.20
C PHE A 520 -15.63 -24.08 14.02
N ASN A 521 -15.03 -24.58 12.93
CA ASN A 521 -14.95 -26.02 12.67
C ASN A 521 -14.11 -26.75 13.72
N PHE A 522 -13.05 -26.11 14.24
CA PHE A 522 -12.28 -26.69 15.34
C PHE A 522 -13.11 -26.77 16.64
N ALA A 523 -13.85 -25.72 16.98
CA ALA A 523 -14.77 -25.73 18.12
C ALA A 523 -15.85 -26.81 17.96
N LYS A 524 -16.43 -26.95 16.75
CA LYS A 524 -17.42 -27.98 16.43
C LYS A 524 -16.86 -29.39 16.66
N LYS A 525 -15.67 -29.69 16.13
CA LYS A 525 -14.97 -30.97 16.34
C LYS A 525 -14.72 -31.26 17.83
N CYS A 526 -14.31 -30.26 18.61
CA CYS A 526 -14.14 -30.41 20.05
C CYS A 526 -15.47 -30.74 20.75
N SER A 527 -16.56 -30.06 20.36
CA SER A 527 -17.89 -30.29 20.93
C SER A 527 -18.43 -31.70 20.62
N GLU A 528 -18.21 -32.19 19.40
CA GLU A 528 -18.59 -33.53 18.95
C GLU A 528 -17.76 -34.61 19.66
N ALA A 529 -16.46 -34.37 19.87
CA ALA A 529 -15.59 -35.27 20.63
C ALA A 529 -16.06 -35.43 22.09
N ILE A 530 -16.46 -34.35 22.76
CA ILE A 530 -17.00 -34.39 24.13
C ILE A 530 -18.33 -35.15 24.20
N GLU A 531 -19.20 -35.02 23.19
CA GLU A 531 -20.48 -35.73 23.12
C GLU A 531 -20.32 -37.25 22.99
N ASN A 532 -19.21 -37.69 22.38
CA ASN A 532 -18.88 -39.11 22.19
C ASN A 532 -18.20 -39.74 23.42
N MET A 533 -17.69 -38.93 24.36
CA MET A 533 -17.07 -39.39 25.61
C MET A 533 -18.15 -39.73 26.65
N ARG A 534 -18.67 -40.97 26.63
CA ARG A 534 -19.80 -41.40 27.48
C ARG A 534 -19.43 -42.39 28.59
N TYR A 535 -18.16 -42.76 28.74
CA TYR A 535 -17.77 -43.79 29.70
C TYR A 535 -18.03 -43.33 31.14
N THR A 536 -17.65 -42.09 31.48
CA THR A 536 -17.83 -41.54 32.84
C THR A 536 -19.31 -41.50 33.22
N GLU A 537 -20.18 -41.08 32.30
CA GLU A 537 -21.64 -41.04 32.53
C GLU A 537 -22.21 -42.44 32.78
N SER A 538 -21.78 -43.43 31.98
CA SER A 538 -22.21 -44.83 32.17
C SER A 538 -21.72 -45.40 33.49
N ALA A 539 -20.43 -45.21 33.82
CA ALA A 539 -19.81 -45.76 35.02
C ALA A 539 -20.41 -45.17 36.31
N LEU A 540 -20.68 -43.86 36.32
CA LEU A 540 -21.32 -43.19 37.45
C LEU A 540 -22.79 -43.64 37.65
N ASN A 541 -23.54 -43.85 36.56
CA ASN A 541 -24.90 -44.40 36.68
C ASN A 541 -24.89 -45.84 37.22
N SER A 542 -24.01 -46.70 36.71
CA SER A 542 -23.85 -48.06 37.26
C SER A 542 -23.46 -48.04 38.75
N TYR A 543 -22.64 -47.07 39.17
CA TYR A 543 -22.31 -46.87 40.57
C TYR A 543 -23.54 -46.49 41.42
N LYS A 544 -24.35 -45.56 40.95
CA LYS A 544 -25.58 -45.13 41.62
C LYS A 544 -26.59 -46.28 41.77
N ASP A 545 -26.75 -47.08 40.72
CA ASP A 545 -27.67 -48.23 40.72
C ASP A 545 -27.25 -49.28 41.74
N GLU A 546 -25.95 -49.60 41.79
CA GLU A 546 -25.41 -50.58 42.72
C GLU A 546 -25.51 -50.10 44.19
N TYR A 547 -25.24 -48.81 44.44
CA TYR A 547 -25.48 -48.22 45.76
C TYR A 547 -26.94 -48.34 46.18
N SER A 548 -27.87 -48.00 45.28
CA SER A 548 -29.31 -48.01 45.56
C SER A 548 -29.78 -49.43 45.91
N ARG A 549 -29.32 -50.43 45.15
CA ARG A 549 -29.59 -51.86 45.39
C ARG A 549 -29.13 -52.29 46.78
N ILE A 550 -27.87 -52.00 47.16
CA ILE A 550 -27.30 -52.40 48.44
C ILE A 550 -27.99 -51.69 49.61
N SER A 551 -28.25 -50.39 49.49
CA SER A 551 -28.94 -49.63 50.52
C SER A 551 -30.37 -50.15 50.77
N GLU A 552 -31.08 -50.59 49.72
CA GLU A 552 -32.43 -51.11 49.85
C GLU A 552 -32.46 -52.49 50.50
N GLU A 553 -31.54 -53.40 50.13
CA GLU A 553 -31.41 -54.72 50.76
C GLU A 553 -31.11 -54.61 52.26
N LEU A 554 -30.19 -53.70 52.65
CA LEU A 554 -29.88 -53.47 54.05
C LEU A 554 -31.05 -52.87 54.83
N ARG A 555 -31.85 -51.96 54.23
CA ARG A 555 -33.06 -51.43 54.89
C ARG A 555 -34.13 -52.49 55.13
N LYS A 556 -34.20 -53.52 54.27
CA LYS A 556 -35.11 -54.67 54.41
C LYS A 556 -34.61 -55.72 55.43
N GLY A 557 -33.44 -55.51 56.04
CA GLY A 557 -32.84 -56.44 57.00
C GLY A 557 -32.19 -57.66 56.35
N ASN A 558 -32.09 -57.69 55.01
CA ASN A 558 -31.45 -58.76 54.27
C ASN A 558 -29.96 -58.51 54.16
N LYS A 559 -29.16 -59.59 54.11
CA LYS A 559 -27.72 -59.51 53.88
C LYS A 559 -27.46 -59.54 52.37
N PRO A 560 -26.88 -58.48 51.77
CA PRO A 560 -26.61 -58.45 50.34
C PRO A 560 -25.66 -59.57 49.91
N ALA A 561 -25.95 -60.22 48.78
CA ALA A 561 -25.03 -61.18 48.18
C ALA A 561 -23.70 -60.50 47.83
N GLY A 562 -22.57 -61.04 48.31
CA GLY A 562 -21.24 -60.43 48.16
C GLY A 562 -20.77 -59.55 49.34
N PHE A 563 -21.64 -59.24 50.31
CA PHE A 563 -21.30 -58.56 51.57
C PHE A 563 -21.11 -59.57 52.71
N SER A 564 -19.94 -60.22 52.81
CA SER A 564 -19.64 -61.17 53.88
C SER A 564 -18.67 -60.58 54.92
N GLY A 565 -19.18 -60.27 56.12
CA GLY A 565 -18.37 -59.90 57.29
C GLY A 565 -18.06 -58.41 57.40
N ALA A 566 -17.82 -57.93 58.63
CA ALA A 566 -17.60 -56.51 58.96
C ALA A 566 -16.38 -55.88 58.25
N ASP A 567 -15.51 -56.69 57.64
CA ASP A 567 -14.22 -56.26 57.06
C ASP A 567 -14.16 -56.26 55.51
N SER A 568 -15.21 -56.61 54.75
CA SER A 568 -15.04 -56.92 53.31
C SER A 568 -15.32 -55.80 52.30
N VAL A 569 -15.80 -54.61 52.68
CA VAL A 569 -16.01 -53.52 51.70
C VAL A 569 -15.43 -52.21 52.19
N ASP A 570 -14.22 -51.89 51.73
CA ASP A 570 -13.61 -50.56 51.88
C ASP A 570 -14.00 -49.59 50.76
N SER A 571 -14.55 -50.10 49.65
CA SER A 571 -14.91 -49.30 48.47
C SER A 571 -15.94 -50.04 47.61
N LEU A 572 -17.02 -49.35 47.21
CA LEU A 572 -18.02 -49.83 46.25
C LEU A 572 -17.45 -49.90 44.83
N LEU A 573 -16.44 -49.11 44.51
CA LEU A 573 -15.78 -49.09 43.20
C LEU A 573 -15.22 -50.48 42.82
N LYS A 574 -14.81 -51.29 43.82
CA LYS A 574 -14.28 -52.65 43.63
C LYS A 574 -15.37 -53.70 43.35
N VAL A 575 -16.63 -53.37 43.65
CA VAL A 575 -17.78 -54.28 43.52
C VAL A 575 -18.44 -54.14 42.15
N ILE A 576 -18.34 -52.96 41.54
CA ILE A 576 -19.01 -52.66 40.26
C ILE A 576 -18.21 -53.24 39.09
N LYS A 577 -18.84 -54.20 38.39
CA LYS A 577 -18.23 -54.86 37.23
C LYS A 577 -17.94 -53.84 36.11
N GLY A 578 -16.66 -53.75 35.71
CA GLY A 578 -16.24 -52.89 34.60
C GLY A 578 -15.95 -51.43 34.96
N PHE A 579 -15.91 -51.08 36.26
CA PHE A 579 -15.56 -49.74 36.72
C PHE A 579 -14.04 -49.52 36.66
N ASN A 580 -13.57 -48.63 35.77
CA ASN A 580 -12.15 -48.27 35.61
C ASN A 580 -11.92 -46.80 35.99
N SER A 581 -11.23 -46.60 37.11
CA SER A 581 -10.91 -45.27 37.63
C SER A 581 -9.98 -44.47 36.72
N GLU A 582 -9.02 -45.12 36.06
CA GLU A 582 -8.07 -44.47 35.15
C GLU A 582 -8.78 -43.98 33.87
N THR A 583 -9.77 -44.73 33.39
CA THR A 583 -10.59 -44.32 32.24
C THR A 583 -11.46 -43.11 32.59
N ILE A 584 -12.03 -43.04 33.80
CA ILE A 584 -12.78 -41.85 34.25
C ILE A 584 -11.86 -40.63 34.35
N GLU A 585 -10.66 -40.79 34.91
CA GLU A 585 -9.70 -39.70 35.09
C GLU A 585 -9.17 -39.18 33.74
N SER A 586 -8.81 -40.08 32.83
CA SER A 586 -8.37 -39.73 31.48
C SER A 586 -9.48 -39.09 30.64
N GLU A 587 -10.71 -39.60 30.69
CA GLU A 587 -11.85 -38.99 30.01
C GLU A 587 -12.18 -37.61 30.59
N THR A 588 -12.15 -37.45 31.92
CA THR A 588 -12.38 -36.16 32.59
C THR A 588 -11.32 -35.13 32.22
N ALA A 589 -10.04 -35.51 32.25
CA ALA A 589 -8.95 -34.62 31.84
C ALA A 589 -9.04 -34.22 30.37
N THR A 590 -9.39 -35.17 29.49
CA THR A 590 -9.55 -34.91 28.06
C THR A 590 -10.74 -33.99 27.79
N ARG A 591 -11.87 -34.18 28.49
CA ARG A 591 -13.04 -33.29 28.39
C ARG A 591 -12.70 -31.87 28.85
N ASP A 592 -11.96 -31.70 29.93
CA ASP A 592 -11.53 -30.38 30.43
C ASP A 592 -10.66 -29.65 29.40
N ILE A 593 -9.70 -30.35 28.76
CA ILE A 593 -8.83 -29.78 27.71
C ILE A 593 -9.66 -29.40 26.48
N LEU A 594 -10.50 -30.30 25.97
CA LEU A 594 -11.34 -30.05 24.79
C LEU A 594 -12.35 -28.93 25.03
N ALA A 595 -12.90 -28.82 26.24
CA ALA A 595 -13.82 -27.75 26.60
C ALA A 595 -13.09 -26.40 26.64
N LYS A 596 -11.86 -26.36 27.21
CA LYS A 596 -11.05 -25.15 27.24
C LYS A 596 -10.66 -24.67 25.83
N GLU A 597 -10.06 -25.55 25.03
CA GLU A 597 -9.59 -25.22 23.68
C GLU A 597 -10.77 -24.93 22.73
N GLY A 598 -11.82 -25.76 22.78
CA GLY A 598 -13.02 -25.57 21.98
C GLY A 598 -13.76 -24.27 22.30
N MET A 599 -13.86 -23.89 23.58
CA MET A 599 -14.49 -22.64 24.00
C MET A 599 -13.64 -21.41 23.64
N ALA A 600 -12.31 -21.52 23.71
CA ALA A 600 -11.40 -20.48 23.25
C ALA A 600 -11.54 -20.25 21.73
N SER A 601 -11.56 -21.32 20.93
CA SER A 601 -11.76 -21.21 19.47
C SER A 601 -13.15 -20.71 19.10
N LEU A 602 -14.21 -21.12 19.81
CA LEU A 602 -15.56 -20.59 19.61
C LEU A 602 -15.62 -19.08 19.89
N SER A 603 -15.01 -18.65 20.99
CA SER A 603 -14.93 -17.23 21.36
C SER A 603 -14.10 -16.42 20.35
N GLY A 604 -13.00 -17.00 19.86
CA GLY A 604 -12.18 -16.42 18.79
C GLY A 604 -12.97 -16.24 17.49
N SER A 605 -13.70 -17.27 17.06
CA SER A 605 -14.58 -17.20 15.87
C SER A 605 -15.62 -16.08 15.99
N ILE A 606 -16.33 -16.00 17.12
CA ILE A 606 -17.31 -14.93 17.39
C ILE A 606 -16.66 -13.54 17.33
N THR A 607 -15.47 -13.41 17.91
CA THR A 607 -14.72 -12.14 17.94
C THR A 607 -14.30 -11.71 16.54
N LEU A 608 -13.81 -12.65 15.71
CA LEU A 608 -13.45 -12.39 14.31
C LEU A 608 -14.67 -11.95 13.48
N VAL A 609 -15.80 -12.63 13.60
CA VAL A 609 -17.05 -12.24 12.93
C VAL A 609 -17.44 -10.80 13.29
N GLN A 610 -17.37 -10.44 14.57
CA GLN A 610 -17.66 -9.07 15.01
C GLN A 610 -16.65 -8.05 14.48
N TYR A 611 -15.36 -8.41 14.45
CA TYR A 611 -14.30 -7.56 13.90
C TYR A 611 -14.49 -7.26 12.42
N TYR A 612 -14.72 -8.28 11.59
CA TYR A 612 -14.97 -8.11 10.15
C TYR A 612 -16.26 -7.32 9.89
N LYS A 613 -17.32 -7.56 10.67
CA LYS A 613 -18.56 -6.78 10.61
C LYS A 613 -18.33 -5.30 10.90
N ARG A 614 -17.51 -4.95 11.90
CA ARG A 614 -17.15 -3.54 12.21
C ARG A 614 -16.34 -2.89 11.08
N LYS A 615 -15.53 -3.66 10.36
CA LYS A 615 -14.80 -3.21 9.17
C LYS A 615 -15.66 -3.13 7.90
N GLY A 616 -16.93 -3.51 7.95
CA GLY A 616 -17.81 -3.54 6.78
C GLY A 616 -17.53 -4.69 5.82
N ILE A 617 -16.78 -5.72 6.25
CA ILE A 617 -16.45 -6.91 5.47
C ILE A 617 -17.48 -8.01 5.79
N PRO A 618 -18.32 -8.44 4.83
CA PRO A 618 -19.35 -9.44 5.07
C PRO A 618 -18.76 -10.86 5.12
N VAL A 619 -18.82 -11.50 6.29
CA VAL A 619 -18.56 -12.96 6.44
C VAL A 619 -19.87 -13.69 6.10
N LYS A 620 -19.84 -14.53 5.05
CA LYS A 620 -21.05 -15.15 4.48
C LYS A 620 -21.64 -16.22 5.39
N PHE A 621 -20.80 -17.06 5.99
CA PHE A 621 -21.24 -18.12 6.90
C PHE A 621 -20.84 -17.74 8.33
N SER A 622 -21.74 -17.04 9.01
CA SER A 622 -21.62 -16.78 10.44
C SER A 622 -22.27 -17.92 11.22
N PRO A 623 -21.67 -18.38 12.33
CA PRO A 623 -22.32 -19.27 13.28
C PRO A 623 -23.67 -18.73 13.72
N THR A 624 -24.69 -19.59 13.75
CA THR A 624 -25.99 -19.20 14.30
C THR A 624 -25.96 -19.14 15.83
N ALA A 625 -26.86 -18.35 16.42
CA ALA A 625 -26.98 -18.26 17.88
C ALA A 625 -27.31 -19.64 18.50
N GLU A 626 -28.08 -20.46 17.79
CA GLU A 626 -28.45 -21.81 18.18
C GLU A 626 -27.25 -22.75 18.22
N GLU A 627 -26.41 -22.75 17.18
CA GLU A 627 -25.19 -23.57 17.14
C GLU A 627 -24.19 -23.15 18.22
N ILE A 628 -24.04 -21.84 18.47
CA ILE A 628 -23.21 -21.33 19.55
C ILE A 628 -23.74 -21.82 20.91
N ALA A 629 -25.04 -21.71 21.15
CA ALA A 629 -25.66 -22.14 22.41
C ALA A 629 -25.51 -23.65 22.63
N LEU A 630 -25.73 -24.45 21.58
CA LEU A 630 -25.58 -25.91 21.62
C LEU A 630 -24.13 -26.31 21.98
N MET A 631 -23.13 -25.71 21.32
CA MET A 631 -21.73 -26.01 21.64
C MET A 631 -21.35 -25.55 23.05
N LYS A 632 -21.81 -24.37 23.48
CA LYS A 632 -21.58 -23.90 24.86
C LYS A 632 -22.17 -24.85 25.90
N GLN A 633 -23.37 -25.37 25.63
CA GLN A 633 -24.01 -26.38 26.48
C GLN A 633 -23.19 -27.67 26.53
N ARG A 634 -22.69 -28.15 25.38
CA ARG A 634 -21.82 -29.35 25.31
C ARG A 634 -20.53 -29.17 26.10
N PHE A 635 -19.85 -28.03 25.96
CA PHE A 635 -18.64 -27.71 26.72
C PHE A 635 -18.88 -27.61 28.23
N SER A 636 -20.09 -27.20 28.64
CA SER A 636 -20.45 -27.05 30.06
C SER A 636 -20.97 -28.35 30.69
N ARG A 637 -21.33 -29.36 29.88
CA ARG A 637 -21.91 -30.62 30.36
C ARG A 637 -20.83 -31.48 31.00
N SER A 638 -20.91 -31.62 32.32
CA SER A 638 -20.12 -32.57 33.11
C SER A 638 -20.99 -33.76 33.51
N PRO A 639 -20.58 -35.01 33.27
CA PRO A 639 -21.30 -36.19 33.76
C PRO A 639 -21.38 -36.17 35.29
N GLU A 640 -22.60 -36.23 35.82
CA GLU A 640 -22.86 -36.15 37.25
C GLU A 640 -24.09 -36.97 37.64
N VAL A 641 -24.04 -37.60 38.82
CA VAL A 641 -25.13 -38.39 39.39
C VAL A 641 -25.27 -38.08 40.88
N ILE A 642 -26.47 -38.25 41.42
CA ILE A 642 -26.71 -38.12 42.87
C ILE A 642 -26.63 -39.50 43.50
N VAL A 643 -25.72 -39.69 44.45
CA VAL A 643 -25.58 -40.90 45.25
C VAL A 643 -25.73 -40.56 46.73
N SER A 644 -26.71 -41.18 47.38
CA SER A 644 -27.15 -40.76 48.72
C SER A 644 -27.54 -39.27 48.71
N SER A 645 -26.79 -38.43 49.44
CA SER A 645 -26.94 -36.98 49.50
C SER A 645 -25.84 -36.22 48.74
N TRP A 646 -24.90 -36.92 48.08
CA TRP A 646 -23.74 -36.31 47.41
C TRP A 646 -23.88 -36.32 45.88
N LYS A 647 -23.35 -35.27 45.25
CA LYS A 647 -23.26 -35.12 43.80
C LYS A 647 -21.92 -35.65 43.29
N MET A 648 -21.96 -36.81 42.65
CA MET A 648 -20.80 -37.54 42.16
C MET A 648 -20.50 -37.23 40.70
N ASN A 649 -19.24 -36.92 40.40
CA ASN A 649 -18.72 -36.63 39.08
C ASN A 649 -17.31 -37.22 38.91
N GLY A 650 -16.72 -37.09 37.73
CA GLY A 650 -15.39 -37.62 37.42
C GLY A 650 -14.23 -37.08 38.28
N LYS A 651 -14.41 -35.96 39.00
CA LYS A 651 -13.37 -35.34 39.85
C LYS A 651 -13.46 -35.77 41.31
N ASN A 652 -14.65 -36.10 41.81
CA ASN A 652 -14.89 -36.35 43.24
C ASN A 652 -15.37 -37.78 43.55
N PHE A 653 -15.44 -38.67 42.55
CA PHE A 653 -15.97 -40.03 42.69
C PHE A 653 -15.29 -40.84 43.81
N ARG A 654 -13.95 -40.74 43.94
CA ARG A 654 -13.19 -41.43 45.01
C ARG A 654 -13.59 -40.97 46.40
N GLN A 655 -13.78 -39.65 46.59
CA GLN A 655 -14.16 -39.09 47.89
C GLN A 655 -15.58 -39.48 48.29
N ILE A 656 -16.48 -39.50 47.32
CA ILE A 656 -17.88 -39.89 47.55
C ILE A 656 -17.97 -41.38 47.85
N ASP A 657 -17.16 -42.22 47.20
CA ASP A 657 -17.09 -43.65 47.50
C ASP A 657 -16.74 -43.94 48.97
N VAL A 658 -15.76 -43.23 49.54
CA VAL A 658 -15.42 -43.35 50.96
C VAL A 658 -16.61 -42.98 51.87
N ASN A 659 -17.29 -41.86 51.56
CA ASN A 659 -18.41 -41.37 52.37
C ASN A 659 -19.61 -42.32 52.31
N VAL A 660 -19.94 -42.79 51.10
CA VAL A 660 -21.06 -43.70 50.84
C VAL A 660 -20.80 -45.07 51.50
N THR A 661 -19.58 -45.58 51.44
CA THR A 661 -19.22 -46.86 52.07
C THR A 661 -19.31 -46.78 53.60
N ALA A 662 -18.90 -45.65 54.20
CA ALA A 662 -19.05 -45.42 55.64
C ALA A 662 -20.52 -45.35 56.08
N GLU A 663 -21.40 -44.78 55.25
CA GLU A 663 -22.85 -44.72 55.51
C GLU A 663 -23.47 -46.13 55.52
N LEU A 664 -23.13 -46.97 54.53
CA LEU A 664 -23.60 -48.34 54.46
C LEU A 664 -23.13 -49.18 55.68
N LYS A 665 -21.88 -49.01 56.14
CA LYS A 665 -21.37 -49.67 57.35
C LYS A 665 -22.18 -49.31 58.61
N LYS A 666 -22.54 -48.03 58.79
CA LYS A 666 -23.37 -47.58 59.92
C LYS A 666 -24.77 -48.20 59.89
N LEU A 667 -25.37 -48.29 58.71
CA LEU A 667 -26.72 -48.83 58.53
C LEU A 667 -26.76 -50.34 58.85
N MET A 668 -25.70 -51.08 58.49
CA MET A 668 -25.55 -52.50 58.82
C MET A 668 -25.46 -52.75 60.33
N ASN A 669 -24.66 -51.97 61.07
CA ASN A 669 -24.47 -52.14 62.51
C ASN A 669 -25.76 -51.89 63.33
N LYS A 670 -26.59 -50.93 62.92
CA LYS A 670 -27.84 -50.60 63.60
C LYS A 670 -28.87 -51.73 63.55
N ASN A 671 -28.88 -52.51 62.47
CA ASN A 671 -29.83 -53.60 62.28
C ASN A 671 -29.49 -54.85 63.14
N ALA A 672 -28.23 -55.05 63.53
CA ALA A 672 -27.78 -56.23 64.26
C ALA A 672 -28.26 -56.32 65.73
N TRP A 673 -28.46 -55.17 66.41
CA TRP A 673 -28.84 -55.11 67.83
C TRP A 673 -30.37 -55.08 68.07
N ASN A 674 -31.16 -54.90 67.02
CA ASN A 674 -32.63 -54.72 67.10
C ASN A 674 -33.43 -55.92 66.56
N SER A 675 -32.78 -57.05 66.24
CA SER A 675 -33.48 -58.16 65.57
C SER A 675 -34.42 -58.92 66.50
N ASP A 676 -35.72 -58.93 66.15
CA ASP A 676 -36.73 -59.81 66.75
C ASP A 676 -36.45 -61.27 66.35
N GLY A 677 -35.75 -62.01 67.22
CA GLY A 677 -35.36 -63.42 67.01
C GLY A 677 -36.51 -64.44 66.97
N ARG A 678 -37.63 -64.13 66.31
CA ARG A 678 -38.82 -65.01 66.21
C ARG A 678 -38.64 -66.20 65.24
N ASN A 679 -37.57 -66.23 64.43
CA ASN A 679 -37.47 -67.16 63.29
C ASN A 679 -36.26 -68.12 63.32
N LEU A 680 -35.59 -68.29 64.45
CA LEU A 680 -34.51 -69.28 64.56
C LEU A 680 -35.03 -70.56 65.22
N PRO A 681 -34.73 -71.75 64.66
CA PRO A 681 -35.15 -73.02 65.24
C PRO A 681 -34.55 -73.18 66.65
N PRO A 682 -35.31 -73.77 67.60
CA PRO A 682 -34.82 -74.03 68.95
C PRO A 682 -33.60 -74.94 68.90
N LEU A 683 -32.55 -74.57 69.63
CA LEU A 683 -31.35 -75.39 69.81
C LEU A 683 -31.58 -76.34 70.99
N ILE A 684 -31.41 -77.64 70.76
CA ILE A 684 -31.47 -78.68 71.80
C ILE A 684 -30.03 -79.01 72.22
N LEU A 685 -29.73 -78.85 73.50
CA LEU A 685 -28.48 -79.28 74.14
C LEU A 685 -28.74 -80.55 74.96
N SER A 686 -28.09 -81.66 74.62
CA SER A 686 -28.09 -82.87 75.45
C SER A 686 -26.82 -82.92 76.32
N VAL A 687 -26.99 -82.96 77.64
CA VAL A 687 -25.88 -83.08 78.60
C VAL A 687 -25.66 -84.57 78.93
N ASN A 688 -24.52 -85.11 78.47
CA ASN A 688 -24.23 -86.56 78.40
C ASN A 688 -24.10 -87.32 79.73
N GLU A 689 -24.19 -86.68 80.90
CA GLU A 689 -24.01 -87.35 82.21
C GLU A 689 -25.29 -87.61 83.00
N ALA A 690 -26.45 -87.04 82.62
CA ALA A 690 -27.68 -87.14 83.42
C ALA A 690 -29.00 -87.13 82.61
N ALA A 691 -28.95 -87.40 81.29
CA ALA A 691 -30.12 -87.34 80.40
C ALA A 691 -30.89 -85.98 80.42
N LEU A 692 -30.20 -84.87 80.72
CA LEU A 692 -30.78 -83.53 80.69
C LEU A 692 -30.72 -82.94 79.27
N ASN A 693 -31.88 -82.63 78.70
CA ASN A 693 -32.04 -81.89 77.45
C ASN A 693 -32.47 -80.44 77.74
N ILE A 694 -31.57 -79.49 77.50
CA ILE A 694 -31.82 -78.05 77.62
C ILE A 694 -32.20 -77.51 76.24
N VAL A 695 -33.40 -76.95 76.11
CA VAL A 695 -33.91 -76.37 74.84
C VAL A 695 -34.00 -74.85 75.00
N PHE A 696 -33.43 -74.11 74.05
CA PHE A 696 -33.52 -72.64 74.01
C PHE A 696 -33.37 -72.08 72.59
N ASN A 697 -33.81 -70.84 72.36
CA ASN A 697 -33.59 -70.15 71.08
C ASN A 697 -32.34 -69.27 71.16
N PRO A 698 -31.37 -69.40 70.24
CA PRO A 698 -30.18 -68.55 70.23
C PRO A 698 -30.54 -67.11 69.81
N PRO A 699 -29.75 -66.11 70.23
CA PRO A 699 -29.92 -64.72 69.80
C PRO A 699 -29.66 -64.57 68.30
N SER A 700 -30.54 -63.86 67.59
CA SER A 700 -30.45 -63.68 66.14
C SER A 700 -29.27 -62.80 65.75
N GLY A 701 -28.51 -63.23 64.73
CA GLY A 701 -27.34 -62.51 64.23
C GLY A 701 -26.06 -62.71 65.06
N TRP A 702 -26.13 -63.40 66.21
CA TRP A 702 -24.97 -63.66 67.05
C TRP A 702 -24.27 -64.93 66.60
N SER A 703 -22.94 -64.95 66.71
CA SER A 703 -22.12 -66.08 66.28
C SER A 703 -21.87 -67.03 67.45
N LYS A 704 -22.10 -68.33 67.26
CA LYS A 704 -21.76 -69.37 68.25
C LYS A 704 -20.23 -69.48 68.35
N ILE A 705 -19.72 -69.49 69.58
CA ILE A 705 -18.32 -69.82 69.87
C ILE A 705 -18.29 -71.30 70.25
N THR A 706 -17.52 -72.09 69.50
CA THR A 706 -17.37 -73.53 69.72
C THR A 706 -16.38 -73.76 70.87
N ASP A 707 -16.86 -74.21 72.04
CA ASP A 707 -15.99 -74.68 73.14
C ASP A 707 -15.79 -76.19 73.00
N THR A 708 -14.54 -76.63 72.83
CA THR A 708 -14.19 -78.00 72.40
C THR A 708 -13.88 -79.01 73.51
N GLU A 709 -13.87 -78.64 74.79
CA GLU A 709 -13.25 -79.51 75.81
C GLU A 709 -14.16 -80.04 76.93
N ASN A 710 -15.41 -79.59 77.06
CA ASN A 710 -16.38 -80.24 77.95
C ASN A 710 -17.79 -79.83 77.52
N ASN A 711 -18.69 -80.79 77.22
CA ASN A 711 -20.10 -80.59 76.84
C ASN A 711 -20.97 -79.92 77.94
N ARG A 712 -20.36 -79.15 78.84
CA ARG A 712 -20.97 -78.49 79.99
C ARG A 712 -21.14 -76.97 79.78
N LYS A 713 -20.66 -76.37 78.68
CA LYS A 713 -20.77 -74.92 78.37
C LYS A 713 -21.06 -74.62 76.87
N ILE A 714 -21.91 -73.63 76.58
CA ILE A 714 -22.08 -73.01 75.24
C ILE A 714 -21.97 -71.49 75.35
N SER A 715 -21.27 -70.86 74.39
CA SER A 715 -21.06 -69.40 74.34
C SER A 715 -21.51 -68.78 72.99
N PHE A 716 -22.07 -67.56 73.03
CA PHE A 716 -22.47 -66.77 71.84
C PHE A 716 -21.93 -65.35 71.93
N THR A 717 -21.40 -64.80 70.83
CA THR A 717 -20.89 -63.43 70.74
C THR A 717 -21.69 -62.54 69.79
N SER A 718 -21.83 -61.26 70.13
CA SER A 718 -22.46 -60.26 69.27
C SER A 718 -21.61 -59.95 68.03
N PRO A 719 -22.19 -59.47 66.91
CA PRO A 719 -21.45 -59.10 65.70
C PRO A 719 -20.37 -58.04 65.88
N ASP A 720 -20.54 -57.16 66.87
CA ASP A 720 -19.57 -56.13 67.22
C ASP A 720 -18.63 -56.57 68.37
N MET A 721 -18.70 -57.83 68.79
CA MET A 721 -17.88 -58.46 69.83
C MET A 721 -18.01 -57.83 71.23
N LYS A 722 -19.02 -56.98 71.47
CA LYS A 722 -19.24 -56.28 72.74
C LYS A 722 -20.13 -57.03 73.73
N GLY A 723 -20.80 -58.11 73.32
CA GLY A 723 -21.68 -58.91 74.16
C GLY A 723 -21.37 -60.41 74.07
N LEU A 724 -21.44 -61.10 75.21
CA LEU A 724 -21.21 -62.54 75.35
C LEU A 724 -22.32 -63.20 76.18
N ILE A 725 -22.91 -64.29 75.69
CA ILE A 725 -23.90 -65.09 76.43
C ILE A 725 -23.36 -66.51 76.61
N GLU A 726 -23.41 -67.03 77.83
CA GLU A 726 -22.87 -68.34 78.23
C GLU A 726 -23.93 -69.16 78.96
N ILE A 727 -24.11 -70.43 78.58
CA ILE A 727 -24.98 -71.38 79.28
C ILE A 727 -24.11 -72.50 79.83
N THR A 728 -24.17 -72.77 81.13
CA THR A 728 -23.33 -73.76 81.83
C THR A 728 -24.17 -74.69 82.71
N SER A 729 -23.80 -75.97 82.83
CA SER A 729 -24.42 -76.94 83.74
C SER A 729 -23.42 -77.50 84.76
N ILE A 730 -23.79 -77.59 86.04
CA ILE A 730 -22.93 -78.01 87.17
C ILE A 730 -23.65 -79.07 88.03
N SER A 731 -22.94 -80.09 88.54
CA SER A 731 -23.48 -81.13 89.46
C SER A 731 -23.72 -80.59 90.87
N LYS A 732 -24.81 -81.01 91.54
CA LYS A 732 -25.24 -80.55 92.87
C LYS A 732 -24.68 -81.45 94.00
N GLU A 733 -23.37 -81.73 94.00
CA GLU A 733 -22.65 -82.57 94.99
C GLU A 733 -22.68 -81.96 96.41
N GLY A 734 -23.81 -82.05 97.10
CA GLY A 734 -23.98 -81.56 98.47
C GLY A 734 -24.08 -80.04 98.64
N GLN A 735 -23.90 -79.25 97.58
CA GLN A 735 -24.00 -77.78 97.61
C GLN A 735 -25.44 -77.29 97.43
N THR A 736 -25.85 -76.29 98.20
CA THR A 736 -27.13 -75.60 98.03
C THR A 736 -27.03 -74.53 96.92
N LEU A 737 -28.16 -74.15 96.32
CA LEU A 737 -28.22 -73.00 95.40
C LEU A 737 -27.63 -71.72 96.02
N GLN A 738 -27.72 -71.59 97.35
CA GLN A 738 -27.17 -70.47 98.12
C GLN A 738 -25.63 -70.42 98.06
N ASP A 739 -24.97 -71.58 98.08
CA ASP A 739 -23.50 -71.70 98.06
C ASP A 739 -22.94 -71.34 96.67
N LEU A 740 -23.66 -71.71 95.62
CA LEU A 740 -23.31 -71.38 94.23
C LEU A 740 -23.49 -69.89 93.91
N VAL A 741 -24.50 -69.24 94.49
CA VAL A 741 -24.73 -67.79 94.31
C VAL A 741 -23.56 -66.96 94.82
N SER A 742 -22.97 -67.36 95.95
CA SER A 742 -21.87 -66.60 96.56
C SER A 742 -20.57 -66.78 95.79
N SER A 743 -20.35 -67.95 95.17
CA SER A 743 -19.08 -68.28 94.50
C SER A 743 -19.04 -68.04 92.98
N TRP A 744 -20.19 -67.99 92.28
CA TRP A 744 -20.22 -67.87 90.81
C TRP A 744 -19.78 -66.51 90.25
N PRO A 745 -20.23 -65.36 90.80
CA PRO A 745 -19.73 -64.05 90.38
C PRO A 745 -18.21 -63.95 90.53
N GLU A 746 -17.70 -64.38 91.69
CA GLU A 746 -16.28 -64.31 92.04
C GLU A 746 -15.42 -65.16 91.09
N LYS A 747 -15.88 -66.38 90.75
CA LYS A 747 -15.21 -67.24 89.74
C LYS A 747 -15.07 -66.59 88.37
N SER A 748 -15.93 -65.63 88.03
CA SER A 748 -15.89 -64.89 86.76
C SER A 748 -15.22 -63.51 86.88
N GLY A 749 -14.69 -63.13 88.05
CA GLY A 749 -14.10 -61.81 88.30
C GLY A 749 -15.11 -60.68 88.48
N PHE A 750 -16.35 -60.98 88.90
CA PHE A 750 -17.40 -60.01 89.17
C PHE A 750 -17.80 -59.99 90.65
N SER A 751 -18.15 -58.82 91.18
CA SER A 751 -18.76 -58.66 92.50
C SER A 751 -20.28 -58.56 92.37
N MET A 752 -21.02 -59.32 93.19
CA MET A 752 -22.49 -59.33 93.17
C MET A 752 -23.06 -57.99 93.64
N ILE A 753 -23.99 -57.42 92.88
CA ILE A 753 -24.72 -56.19 93.21
C ILE A 753 -26.12 -56.50 93.71
N GLU A 754 -26.84 -57.37 93.01
CA GLU A 754 -28.25 -57.63 93.24
C GLU A 754 -28.54 -59.13 93.18
N LYS A 755 -29.40 -59.62 94.07
CA LYS A 755 -29.88 -61.00 94.14
C LYS A 755 -31.39 -61.00 94.26
N ASN A 756 -32.07 -61.69 93.34
CA ASN A 756 -33.52 -61.85 93.33
C ASN A 756 -33.89 -63.33 93.22
N TRP A 757 -34.89 -63.76 93.99
CA TRP A 757 -35.47 -65.10 93.89
C TRP A 757 -36.72 -65.09 93.03
N GLY A 758 -36.98 -66.18 92.31
CA GLY A 758 -38.21 -66.38 91.57
C GLY A 758 -38.57 -67.86 91.45
N LYS A 759 -39.77 -68.13 90.91
CA LYS A 759 -40.24 -69.48 90.60
C LYS A 759 -40.46 -69.64 89.10
N LYS A 760 -40.00 -70.77 88.55
CA LYS A 760 -40.25 -71.20 87.17
C LYS A 760 -40.50 -72.70 87.16
N ASP A 761 -41.61 -73.16 86.58
CA ASP A 761 -41.97 -74.59 86.44
C ASP A 761 -41.84 -75.38 87.76
N ASN A 762 -42.42 -74.85 88.85
CA ASN A 762 -42.34 -75.39 90.23
C ASN A 762 -40.93 -75.52 90.83
N SER A 763 -39.90 -74.93 90.21
CA SER A 763 -38.53 -74.87 90.73
C SER A 763 -38.17 -73.44 91.11
N ASP A 764 -37.49 -73.27 92.25
CA ASP A 764 -36.93 -71.97 92.61
C ASP A 764 -35.70 -71.67 91.74
N TYR A 765 -35.62 -70.45 91.23
CA TYR A 765 -34.46 -69.93 90.51
C TYR A 765 -33.95 -68.65 91.17
N ILE A 766 -32.69 -68.33 90.92
CA ILE A 766 -32.03 -67.12 91.41
C ILE A 766 -31.51 -66.33 90.23
N ARG A 767 -31.78 -65.03 90.23
CA ARG A 767 -31.18 -64.06 89.31
C ARG A 767 -30.15 -63.26 90.09
N ILE A 768 -28.95 -63.19 89.54
CA ILE A 768 -27.87 -62.36 90.07
C ILE A 768 -27.44 -61.33 89.02
N THR A 769 -27.20 -60.11 89.47
CA THR A 769 -26.55 -59.07 88.69
C THR A 769 -25.24 -58.71 89.38
N SER A 770 -24.15 -58.75 88.64
CA SER A 770 -22.79 -58.57 89.14
C SER A 770 -22.04 -57.57 88.26
N LYS A 771 -21.10 -56.82 88.84
CA LYS A 771 -20.28 -55.83 88.12
C LYS A 771 -18.81 -56.07 88.39
N ASN A 772 -17.96 -55.77 87.41
CA ASN A 772 -16.51 -55.75 87.58
C ASN A 772 -15.95 -54.32 87.57
N SER A 773 -14.64 -54.18 87.80
CA SER A 773 -13.94 -52.88 87.84
C SER A 773 -13.87 -52.15 86.48
N TYR A 774 -14.20 -52.81 85.37
CA TYR A 774 -14.07 -52.30 84.01
C TYR A 774 -15.42 -51.95 83.36
N ASP A 775 -16.42 -51.61 84.17
CA ASP A 775 -17.81 -51.34 83.75
C ASP A 775 -18.50 -52.49 82.99
N GLY A 776 -17.96 -53.71 83.15
CA GLY A 776 -18.59 -54.93 82.70
C GLY A 776 -19.73 -55.30 83.65
N ILE A 777 -20.90 -55.57 83.08
CA ILE A 777 -22.06 -56.08 83.80
C ILE A 777 -22.27 -57.54 83.39
N MET A 778 -22.39 -58.41 84.39
CA MET A 778 -22.76 -59.80 84.23
C MET A 778 -24.12 -60.05 84.88
N GLU A 779 -25.04 -60.61 84.12
CA GLU A 779 -26.34 -61.05 84.62
C GLU A 779 -26.47 -62.56 84.46
N SER A 780 -26.76 -63.27 85.54
CA SER A 780 -26.89 -64.73 85.52
C SER A 780 -28.21 -65.20 86.12
N TYR A 781 -28.83 -66.19 85.46
CA TYR A 781 -29.99 -66.92 85.95
C TYR A 781 -29.57 -68.34 86.29
N MET A 782 -29.87 -68.78 87.52
CA MET A 782 -29.50 -70.10 88.06
C MET A 782 -30.75 -70.88 88.47
N ILE A 783 -30.92 -72.10 87.97
CA ILE A 783 -32.05 -72.98 88.32
C ILE A 783 -31.55 -74.39 88.65
N ALA A 784 -32.01 -74.97 89.76
CA ALA A 784 -31.66 -76.33 90.15
C ALA A 784 -32.73 -77.33 89.69
N LYS A 785 -32.32 -78.39 88.99
CA LYS A 785 -33.22 -79.45 88.50
C LYS A 785 -32.47 -80.79 88.35
N ASN A 786 -33.11 -81.90 88.74
CA ASN A 786 -32.58 -83.27 88.62
C ASN A 786 -31.12 -83.45 89.10
N GLY A 787 -30.76 -82.88 90.25
CA GLY A 787 -29.39 -83.00 90.78
C GLY A 787 -28.33 -82.11 90.12
N HIS A 788 -28.72 -81.18 89.23
CA HIS A 788 -27.84 -80.22 88.57
C HIS A 788 -28.31 -78.77 88.75
N VAL A 789 -27.40 -77.81 88.55
CA VAL A 789 -27.69 -76.37 88.47
C VAL A 789 -27.31 -75.86 87.08
N ILE A 790 -28.29 -75.25 86.39
CA ILE A 790 -28.11 -74.65 85.07
C ILE A 790 -27.97 -73.14 85.24
N ILE A 791 -26.94 -72.57 84.61
CA ILE A 791 -26.58 -71.16 84.71
C ILE A 791 -26.56 -70.53 83.33
N LEU A 792 -27.45 -69.57 83.07
CA LEU A 792 -27.43 -68.72 81.88
C LEU A 792 -26.86 -67.36 82.27
N SER A 793 -25.66 -67.03 81.79
CA SER A 793 -24.94 -65.79 82.09
C SER A 793 -24.80 -64.91 80.84
N GLY A 794 -24.92 -63.60 81.01
CA GLY A 794 -24.73 -62.60 79.97
C GLY A 794 -23.75 -61.55 80.42
N LYS A 795 -22.70 -61.31 79.63
CA LYS A 795 -21.62 -60.36 79.90
C LYS A 795 -21.62 -59.26 78.84
N THR A 796 -21.64 -58.00 79.26
CA THR A 796 -21.60 -56.85 78.35
C THR A 796 -21.07 -55.59 79.04
N THR A 797 -20.89 -54.51 78.28
CA THR A 797 -20.59 -53.16 78.78
C THR A 797 -21.84 -52.50 79.38
N GLY A 798 -21.66 -51.51 80.27
CA GLY A 798 -22.77 -50.76 80.87
C GLY A 798 -23.76 -50.16 79.87
N GLU A 799 -23.28 -49.62 78.75
CA GLU A 799 -24.12 -49.03 77.68
C GLU A 799 -25.06 -50.08 77.04
N MET A 800 -24.54 -51.28 76.78
CA MET A 800 -25.25 -52.35 76.09
C MET A 800 -26.07 -53.24 77.03
N HIS A 801 -25.99 -53.03 78.34
CA HIS A 801 -26.68 -53.83 79.35
C HIS A 801 -28.20 -53.85 79.15
N ARG A 802 -28.83 -52.73 78.77
CA ARG A 802 -30.27 -52.67 78.52
C ARG A 802 -30.70 -53.63 77.39
N TYR A 803 -29.94 -53.68 76.31
CA TYR A 803 -30.20 -54.57 75.17
C TYR A 803 -29.91 -56.03 75.53
N MET A 804 -28.79 -56.26 76.22
CA MET A 804 -28.39 -57.60 76.69
C MET A 804 -29.42 -58.21 77.66
N ASN A 805 -29.93 -57.43 78.61
CA ASN A 805 -30.97 -57.86 79.54
C ASN A 805 -32.26 -58.31 78.82
N ILE A 806 -32.68 -57.58 77.79
CA ILE A 806 -33.86 -57.95 76.97
C ILE A 806 -33.62 -59.29 76.28
N ILE A 807 -32.43 -59.52 75.73
CA ILE A 807 -32.05 -60.77 75.07
C ILE A 807 -31.99 -61.92 76.10
N LEU A 808 -31.28 -61.74 77.23
CA LEU A 808 -31.13 -62.78 78.25
C LEU A 808 -32.44 -63.15 78.94
N SER A 809 -33.26 -62.16 79.31
CA SER A 809 -34.55 -62.43 79.95
C SER A 809 -35.52 -63.17 79.02
N ARG A 810 -35.39 -62.97 77.70
CA ARG A 810 -36.13 -63.73 76.68
C ARG A 810 -35.59 -65.15 76.55
N MET A 811 -34.26 -65.31 76.49
CA MET A 811 -33.62 -66.64 76.46
C MET A 811 -33.95 -67.45 77.71
N PHE A 812 -33.92 -66.84 78.91
CA PHE A 812 -34.28 -67.51 80.16
C PHE A 812 -35.76 -67.91 80.19
N ARG A 813 -36.68 -67.06 79.68
CA ARG A 813 -38.11 -67.42 79.56
C ARG A 813 -38.30 -68.64 78.68
N ASN A 814 -37.64 -68.70 77.54
CA ASN A 814 -37.73 -69.80 76.57
C ASN A 814 -36.86 -71.02 76.93
N LEU A 815 -36.12 -70.99 78.04
CA LEU A 815 -35.29 -72.09 78.49
C LEU A 815 -36.15 -73.24 79.04
N GLU A 816 -36.29 -74.34 78.32
CA GLU A 816 -36.91 -75.56 78.80
C GLU A 816 -35.84 -76.58 79.22
N VAL A 817 -35.98 -77.14 80.42
CA VAL A 817 -35.10 -78.20 80.92
C VAL A 817 -35.92 -79.48 81.02
N LYS A 818 -35.73 -80.39 80.05
CA LYS A 818 -36.35 -81.72 79.99
C LYS A 818 -35.36 -82.73 80.55
N GLY A 819 -35.80 -83.60 81.44
CA GLY A 819 -34.97 -84.66 82.02
C GLY A 819 -35.81 -85.83 82.43
#